data_AF-A0A917EZR8-F1
#
_entry.id   AF-A0A917EZR8-F1
#
_cell.length_a   1.000
_cell.length_b   1.000
_cell.length_c   1.000
_cell.angle_alpha   90.00
_cell.angle_beta   90.00
_cell.angle_gamma   90.00
#
_symmetry.space_group_name_H-M   'P 1'
#
loop_
_entity.id
_entity.type
_entity.pdbx_description
1 polymer ?
#
loop_
_entity_poly.entity_id
_entity_poly.type
_entity_poly.pdbx_seq_one_letter_code
_entity_poly.pdbx_strand_id
1 'polypeptide(L)'
;MDPSTFHLDHARCAAAVSSRDRRFDGWFVTAVLSTGIYCRPSCPAMTPKLVNMSFYRSAAAAQAAGFRACKRCLPDATPGSPEWHVRGDVVARAVRLVADGVVEREGVGGLAERLGYSTRQVERLVGAELGAGPLALARAQRAQAARVLLESTDLPMSEVTFAAGFASIRSFNDTVRTVYGATPSELRAGRRGRGARARRGPAVREVRGDLPDAGALVLRVRLAFRAPLHVPSLFGHLAATAVPGLEVWRAGRLERSLSLPHGCAVVRLAAPGPEDRHVEAELSLEDGRDLTTAIQRCRGLLDLDADPAAVDARLSSDPALAPLVAATPGVRLPGTVDAGEMLVRAVLGQQVSTAAAATQTARLVSRLGAPLPPELVQPGGPTHLFPTAAAIAGAADGDLPGMPSSRRRTLRAVAEALADGRLDLGPGSSWEQAREQLLALPGIGPWTAEIVALRGLGDPDAFPSTDLGVRLAAQAVGLPSESRALTAHAERWRPWRSYAVQLLWASSDHAVARLPQTSTEGDTMSTTSPTPRHTRVTIDSPVGPLALVSDGEHVTGVFFETHKHAPADLGTEVALEDAPAVLRSAAEQLAEYFRGERQEFDLPVAAVGTEFQRRVWALLRTIPYGQTWSYGQLATALGQPGASRAVGLANGRNPISIIVPCHRVVGADGSITGYGGGIERKQHLLDLERGATTATATTTTATTTTLF
;
A
#
# COMPACT_ATOMS: atom_id res chain seq x y z
N MET A 1 -6.71 -32.23 0.80
CA MET A 1 -5.37 -32.80 0.56
C MET A 1 -4.37 -31.70 0.81
N ASP A 2 -3.40 -31.94 1.68
CA ASP A 2 -2.31 -31.00 1.95
C ASP A 2 -1.44 -30.86 0.70
N PRO A 3 -1.38 -29.69 0.06
CA PRO A 3 -0.61 -29.49 -1.15
C PRO A 3 0.91 -29.57 -0.92
N SER A 4 1.40 -29.35 0.31
CA SER A 4 2.82 -29.24 0.66
C SER A 4 3.65 -30.53 0.49
N THR A 5 3.00 -31.63 0.08
CA THR A 5 3.63 -32.94 -0.22
C THR A 5 3.22 -33.50 -1.59
N PHE A 6 2.94 -32.63 -2.57
CA PHE A 6 2.65 -33.09 -3.92
C PHE A 6 3.93 -33.58 -4.62
N HIS A 7 4.29 -34.83 -4.35
CA HIS A 7 5.12 -35.63 -5.25
C HIS A 7 4.29 -35.93 -6.51
N LEU A 8 4.96 -36.02 -7.68
CA LEU A 8 4.34 -36.38 -8.96
C LEU A 8 3.89 -37.86 -8.97
N ASP A 9 3.01 -38.23 -8.04
CA ASP A 9 2.32 -39.51 -8.06
C ASP A 9 1.36 -39.53 -9.25
N HIS A 10 1.60 -40.49 -10.14
CA HIS A 10 0.86 -40.64 -11.38
C HIS A 10 -0.65 -40.72 -11.16
N ALA A 11 -1.10 -41.42 -10.11
CA ALA A 11 -2.52 -41.58 -9.82
C ALA A 11 -3.16 -40.26 -9.37
N ARG A 12 -2.49 -39.51 -8.49
CA ARG A 12 -2.96 -38.20 -8.00
C ARG A 12 -3.01 -37.16 -9.11
N CYS A 13 -1.96 -37.07 -9.93
CA CYS A 13 -1.93 -36.18 -11.09
C CYS A 13 -3.06 -36.49 -12.07
N ALA A 14 -3.29 -37.78 -12.37
CA ALA A 14 -4.37 -38.21 -13.26
C ALA A 14 -5.76 -37.87 -12.72
N ALA A 15 -5.98 -38.00 -11.41
CA ALA A 15 -7.22 -37.62 -10.76
C ALA A 15 -7.46 -36.10 -10.86
N ALA A 16 -6.44 -35.28 -10.61
CA ALA A 16 -6.51 -33.81 -10.73
C ALA A 16 -6.81 -33.35 -12.16
N VAL A 17 -6.22 -34.00 -13.17
CA VAL A 17 -6.52 -33.71 -14.58
C VAL A 17 -7.94 -34.14 -14.96
N SER A 18 -8.38 -35.31 -14.49
CA SER A 18 -9.73 -35.82 -14.75
C SER A 18 -10.81 -34.93 -14.14
N SER A 19 -10.59 -34.40 -12.93
CA SER A 19 -11.50 -33.46 -12.28
C SER A 19 -11.44 -32.04 -12.84
N ARG A 20 -10.41 -31.73 -13.68
CA ARG A 20 -10.11 -30.39 -14.20
C ARG A 20 -9.99 -29.33 -13.10
N ASP A 21 -9.48 -29.75 -11.95
CA ASP A 21 -9.42 -28.90 -10.77
C ASP A 21 -8.32 -27.82 -10.91
N ARG A 22 -8.76 -26.56 -10.94
CA ARG A 22 -7.91 -25.39 -11.13
C ARG A 22 -6.96 -25.14 -9.97
N ARG A 23 -7.20 -25.74 -8.79
CA ARG A 23 -6.27 -25.61 -7.65
C ARG A 23 -4.89 -26.20 -7.96
N PHE A 24 -4.84 -27.22 -8.83
CA PHE A 24 -3.60 -27.86 -9.26
C PHE A 24 -2.92 -27.15 -10.44
N ASP A 25 -3.54 -26.14 -11.05
CA ASP A 25 -2.88 -25.34 -12.08
C ASP A 25 -1.58 -24.73 -11.50
N GLY A 26 -0.44 -24.85 -12.19
CA GLY A 26 0.86 -24.36 -11.72
C GLY A 26 1.64 -25.31 -10.80
N TRP A 27 0.98 -26.30 -10.17
CA TRP A 27 1.66 -27.33 -9.36
C TRP A 27 2.42 -28.35 -10.20
N PHE A 28 1.86 -28.69 -11.37
CA PHE A 28 2.48 -29.52 -12.37
C PHE A 28 1.87 -29.22 -13.74
N VAL A 29 2.51 -29.73 -14.79
CA VAL A 29 1.98 -29.75 -16.15
C VAL A 29 1.87 -31.18 -16.65
N THR A 30 0.86 -31.43 -17.49
CA THR A 30 0.60 -32.73 -18.11
C THR A 30 1.10 -32.70 -19.54
N ALA A 31 2.15 -33.46 -19.83
CA ALA A 31 2.63 -33.74 -21.17
C ALA A 31 1.81 -34.88 -21.80
N VAL A 32 1.39 -34.68 -23.04
CA VAL A 32 0.57 -35.61 -23.81
C VAL A 32 1.43 -36.25 -24.89
N LEU A 33 1.83 -37.50 -24.66
CA LEU A 33 2.80 -38.24 -25.49
C LEU A 33 2.37 -38.32 -26.96
N SER A 34 1.09 -38.54 -27.22
CA SER A 34 0.56 -38.69 -28.58
C SER A 34 0.57 -37.41 -29.41
N THR A 35 0.67 -36.23 -28.77
CA THR A 35 0.59 -34.92 -29.47
C THR A 35 1.84 -34.07 -29.31
N GLY A 36 2.74 -34.40 -28.39
CA GLY A 36 3.92 -33.59 -28.06
C GLY A 36 3.57 -32.26 -27.40
N ILE A 37 2.44 -32.18 -26.68
CA ILE A 37 1.93 -30.95 -26.05
C ILE A 37 1.92 -31.09 -24.54
N TYR A 38 2.29 -30.06 -23.78
CA TYR A 38 1.96 -29.98 -22.35
C TYR A 38 0.80 -29.00 -22.06
N CYS A 39 -0.02 -29.38 -21.09
CA CYS A 39 -1.23 -28.67 -20.67
C CYS A 39 -1.21 -28.42 -19.16
N ARG A 40 -1.99 -27.44 -18.69
CA ARG A 40 -2.32 -27.31 -17.27
C ARG A 40 -3.37 -28.35 -16.87
N PRO A 41 -3.44 -28.76 -15.58
CA PRO A 41 -4.43 -29.74 -15.11
C PRO A 41 -5.88 -29.38 -15.43
N SER A 42 -6.26 -28.10 -15.37
CA SER A 42 -7.62 -27.64 -15.69
C SER A 42 -7.91 -27.48 -17.19
N CYS A 43 -7.08 -28.04 -18.08
CA CYS A 43 -7.23 -27.84 -19.51
C CYS A 43 -8.64 -28.25 -19.99
N PRO A 44 -9.37 -27.38 -20.72
CA PRO A 44 -10.72 -27.67 -21.20
C PRO A 44 -10.72 -28.60 -22.42
N ALA A 45 -9.54 -29.06 -22.88
CA ALA A 45 -9.44 -30.05 -23.94
C ALA A 45 -10.00 -31.41 -23.48
N MET A 46 -10.21 -32.30 -24.45
CA MET A 46 -10.51 -33.70 -24.14
C MET A 46 -9.35 -34.28 -23.34
N THR A 47 -9.67 -34.87 -22.19
CA THR A 47 -8.67 -35.49 -21.31
C THR A 47 -8.06 -36.71 -22.01
N PRO A 48 -6.73 -36.75 -22.24
CA PRO A 48 -6.09 -37.91 -22.85
C PRO A 48 -6.27 -39.19 -22.01
N LYS A 49 -6.03 -40.36 -22.63
CA LYS A 49 -5.93 -41.61 -21.86
C LYS A 49 -4.70 -41.56 -20.96
N LEU A 50 -4.79 -42.17 -19.78
CA LEU A 50 -3.72 -42.18 -18.79
C LEU A 50 -2.37 -42.67 -19.36
N VAL A 51 -2.39 -43.71 -20.20
CA VAL A 51 -1.19 -44.24 -20.88
C VAL A 51 -0.47 -43.23 -21.78
N ASN A 52 -1.17 -42.17 -22.21
CA ASN A 52 -0.63 -41.10 -23.06
C ASN A 52 -0.24 -39.85 -22.26
N MET A 53 -0.20 -39.93 -20.93
CA MET A 53 0.13 -38.82 -20.06
C MET A 53 1.49 -39.01 -19.40
N SER A 54 2.20 -37.91 -19.20
CA SER A 54 3.35 -37.81 -18.31
C SER A 54 3.28 -36.48 -17.57
N PHE A 55 3.82 -36.42 -16.36
CA PHE A 55 3.69 -35.23 -15.52
C PHE A 55 5.06 -34.64 -15.20
N TYR A 56 5.15 -33.31 -15.25
CA TYR A 56 6.36 -32.55 -14.98
C TYR A 56 6.05 -31.46 -13.96
N ARG A 57 6.98 -31.17 -13.04
CA ARG A 57 6.79 -30.14 -12.00
C ARG A 57 6.73 -28.72 -12.56
N SER A 58 7.37 -28.46 -13.70
CA SER A 58 7.42 -27.14 -14.30
C SER A 58 7.21 -27.18 -15.81
N ALA A 59 6.73 -26.07 -16.37
CA ALA A 59 6.67 -25.88 -17.81
C ALA A 59 8.07 -25.98 -18.44
N ALA A 60 9.09 -25.43 -17.78
CA ALA A 60 10.48 -25.53 -18.23
C ALA A 60 10.96 -26.98 -18.37
N ALA A 61 10.60 -27.87 -17.43
CA ALA A 61 10.94 -29.28 -17.51
C ALA A 61 10.23 -30.00 -18.69
N ALA A 62 8.95 -29.71 -18.90
CA ALA A 62 8.22 -30.24 -20.05
C ALA A 62 8.80 -29.73 -21.39
N GLN A 63 9.19 -28.46 -21.46
CA GLN A 63 9.84 -27.87 -22.63
C GLN A 63 11.22 -28.51 -22.90
N ALA A 64 12.03 -28.73 -21.85
CA ALA A 64 13.31 -29.42 -21.95
C ALA A 64 13.16 -30.87 -22.44
N ALA A 65 12.04 -31.52 -22.10
CA ALA A 65 11.67 -32.85 -22.60
C ALA A 65 11.06 -32.83 -24.02
N GLY A 66 11.03 -31.69 -24.70
CA GLY A 66 10.60 -31.58 -26.10
C GLY A 66 9.10 -31.34 -26.32
N PHE A 67 8.32 -31.10 -25.26
CA PHE A 67 6.90 -30.79 -25.37
C PHE A 67 6.67 -29.30 -25.61
N ARG A 68 5.75 -28.95 -26.52
CA ARG A 68 5.33 -27.56 -26.74
C ARG A 68 4.11 -27.18 -25.91
N ALA A 69 3.93 -25.88 -25.65
CA ALA A 69 2.79 -25.37 -24.91
C ALA A 69 1.45 -25.62 -25.63
N CYS A 70 0.41 -25.96 -24.86
CA CYS A 70 -0.93 -26.08 -25.39
C CYS A 70 -1.48 -24.74 -25.87
N LYS A 71 -1.87 -24.67 -27.16
CA LYS A 71 -2.45 -23.48 -27.80
C LYS A 71 -3.87 -23.14 -27.28
N ARG A 72 -4.50 -24.05 -26.52
CA ARG A 72 -5.86 -23.89 -25.98
C ARG A 72 -5.89 -23.43 -24.52
N CYS A 73 -5.15 -24.08 -23.63
CA CYS A 73 -5.15 -23.73 -22.21
C CYS A 73 -4.04 -22.76 -21.80
N LEU A 74 -3.03 -22.56 -22.66
CA LEU A 74 -1.94 -21.59 -22.45
C LEU A 74 -1.29 -21.76 -21.07
N PRO A 75 -0.67 -22.93 -20.82
CA PRO A 75 -0.15 -23.28 -19.50
C PRO A 75 0.83 -22.24 -18.96
N ASP A 76 1.64 -21.61 -19.83
CA ASP A 76 2.64 -20.61 -19.47
C ASP A 76 2.08 -19.28 -18.95
N ALA A 77 0.78 -19.04 -19.13
CA ALA A 77 0.10 -17.86 -18.58
C ALA A 77 -0.49 -18.11 -17.18
N THR A 78 -0.30 -19.31 -16.64
CA THR A 78 -0.78 -19.71 -15.32
C THR A 78 0.25 -19.31 -14.27
N PRO A 79 -0.17 -18.83 -13.08
CA PRO A 79 0.72 -18.71 -11.92
C PRO A 79 1.54 -20.00 -11.70
N GLY A 80 2.80 -19.86 -11.29
CA GLY A 80 3.64 -21.01 -10.92
C GLY A 80 3.11 -21.76 -9.70
N SER A 81 3.85 -22.76 -9.23
CA SER A 81 3.51 -23.45 -7.98
C SER A 81 3.54 -22.43 -6.82
N PRO A 82 2.49 -22.36 -5.98
CA PRO A 82 2.47 -21.46 -4.84
C PRO A 82 3.55 -21.82 -3.80
N GLU A 83 4.08 -23.05 -3.81
CA GLU A 83 5.12 -23.51 -2.87
C GLU A 83 6.37 -22.62 -2.84
N TRP A 84 6.72 -22.02 -3.98
CA TRP A 84 7.91 -21.16 -4.10
C TRP A 84 7.76 -19.83 -3.38
N HIS A 85 6.53 -19.47 -3.00
CA HIS A 85 6.21 -18.29 -2.21
C HIS A 85 6.08 -18.58 -0.72
N VAL A 86 6.06 -19.87 -0.33
CA VAL A 86 5.97 -20.31 1.07
C VAL A 86 7.31 -20.77 1.62
N ARG A 87 8.15 -21.33 0.76
CA ARG A 87 9.44 -21.92 1.13
C ARG A 87 10.52 -20.83 1.20
N GLY A 88 11.31 -20.87 2.28
CA GLY A 88 12.49 -20.00 2.47
C GLY A 88 13.81 -20.58 1.93
N ASP A 89 13.79 -21.81 1.37
CA ASP A 89 15.01 -22.49 0.95
C ASP A 89 15.63 -21.93 -0.34
N VAL A 90 16.83 -22.44 -0.66
CA VAL A 90 17.66 -22.01 -1.78
C VAL A 90 16.93 -22.13 -3.13
N VAL A 91 16.12 -23.16 -3.35
CA VAL A 91 15.42 -23.36 -4.62
C VAL A 91 14.29 -22.35 -4.76
N ALA A 92 13.50 -22.13 -3.70
CA ALA A 92 12.45 -21.12 -3.70
C ALA A 92 13.00 -19.70 -3.88
N ARG A 93 14.13 -19.38 -3.24
CA ARG A 93 14.87 -18.13 -3.46
C ARG A 93 15.38 -18.02 -4.91
N ALA A 94 15.92 -19.12 -5.47
CA ALA A 94 16.37 -19.15 -6.86
C ALA A 94 15.23 -18.91 -7.85
N VAL A 95 14.06 -19.53 -7.65
CA VAL A 95 12.87 -19.31 -8.50
C VAL A 95 12.42 -17.85 -8.46
N ARG A 96 12.39 -17.23 -7.28
CA ARG A 96 12.06 -15.80 -7.13
C ARG A 96 13.07 -14.89 -7.84
N LEU A 97 14.37 -15.16 -7.72
CA LEU A 97 15.42 -14.41 -8.42
C LEU A 97 15.38 -14.61 -9.95
N VAL A 98 15.11 -15.82 -10.42
CA VAL A 98 14.90 -16.07 -11.86
C VAL A 98 13.69 -15.30 -12.35
N ALA A 99 12.57 -15.39 -11.63
CA ALA A 99 11.36 -14.63 -11.96
C ALA A 99 11.63 -13.11 -12.00
N ASP A 100 12.45 -12.62 -11.08
CA ASP A 100 12.91 -11.23 -11.03
C ASP A 100 13.80 -10.81 -12.21
N GLY A 101 14.28 -11.75 -13.03
CA GLY A 101 15.12 -11.49 -14.20
C GLY A 101 16.63 -11.47 -13.88
N VAL A 102 17.07 -12.04 -12.76
CA VAL A 102 18.49 -12.07 -12.37
C VAL A 102 19.33 -12.85 -13.37
N VAL A 103 18.82 -13.97 -13.90
CA VAL A 103 19.57 -14.78 -14.87
C VAL A 103 19.75 -14.03 -16.20
N GLU A 104 18.79 -13.20 -16.60
CA GLU A 104 18.91 -12.34 -17.78
C GLU A 104 19.99 -11.28 -17.59
N ARG A 105 20.06 -10.66 -16.40
CA ARG A 105 20.97 -9.54 -16.12
C ARG A 105 22.39 -10.01 -15.80
N GLU A 106 22.53 -11.05 -15.00
CA GLU A 106 23.80 -11.44 -14.35
C GLU A 106 24.20 -12.90 -14.66
N GLY A 107 23.38 -13.61 -15.43
CA GLY A 107 23.60 -15.03 -15.73
C GLY A 107 23.37 -15.95 -14.53
N VAL A 108 23.65 -17.25 -14.72
CA VAL A 108 23.55 -18.24 -13.64
C VAL A 108 24.66 -18.02 -12.59
N GLY A 109 25.78 -17.39 -12.97
CA GLY A 109 26.84 -17.00 -12.06
C GLY A 109 26.37 -16.00 -11.00
N GLY A 110 25.76 -14.88 -11.41
CA GLY A 110 25.23 -13.89 -10.46
C GLY A 110 24.08 -14.44 -9.61
N LEU A 111 23.23 -15.29 -10.19
CA LEU A 111 22.23 -16.03 -9.40
C LEU A 111 22.87 -16.83 -8.26
N ALA A 112 23.97 -17.53 -8.54
CA ALA A 112 24.65 -18.36 -7.56
C ALA A 112 25.37 -17.52 -6.48
N GLU A 113 25.99 -16.41 -6.89
CA GLU A 113 26.61 -15.45 -5.98
C GLU A 113 25.61 -14.87 -4.97
N ARG A 114 24.45 -14.41 -5.45
CA ARG A 114 23.36 -13.89 -4.58
C ARG A 114 22.79 -14.92 -3.62
N LEU A 115 22.84 -16.21 -3.98
CA LEU A 115 22.37 -17.29 -3.12
C LEU A 115 23.45 -17.73 -2.12
N GLY A 116 24.72 -17.39 -2.34
CA GLY A 116 25.87 -17.86 -1.57
C GLY A 116 26.30 -19.30 -1.90
N TYR A 117 26.10 -19.75 -3.14
CA TYR A 117 26.42 -21.11 -3.61
C TYR A 117 27.23 -21.09 -4.90
N SER A 118 27.87 -22.21 -5.23
CA SER A 118 28.46 -22.39 -6.57
C SER A 118 27.38 -22.64 -7.64
N THR A 119 27.64 -22.23 -8.88
CA THR A 119 26.75 -22.46 -10.04
C THR A 119 26.30 -23.92 -10.15
N ARG A 120 27.23 -24.87 -10.00
CA ARG A 120 26.95 -26.31 -10.08
C ARG A 120 25.99 -26.78 -8.97
N GLN A 121 26.11 -26.24 -7.77
CA GLN A 121 25.21 -26.59 -6.66
C GLN A 121 23.81 -26.06 -6.92
N VAL A 122 23.67 -24.81 -7.36
CA VAL A 122 22.37 -24.22 -7.70
C VAL A 122 21.72 -25.00 -8.84
N GLU A 123 22.44 -25.29 -9.91
CA GLU A 123 21.92 -26.10 -11.03
C GLU A 123 21.43 -27.48 -10.59
N ARG A 124 22.19 -28.16 -9.73
CA ARG A 124 21.82 -29.48 -9.20
C ARG A 124 20.58 -29.41 -8.32
N LEU A 125 20.49 -28.44 -7.41
CA LEU A 125 19.36 -28.29 -6.48
C LEU A 125 18.08 -27.92 -7.25
N VAL A 126 18.15 -26.90 -8.10
CA VAL A 126 17.02 -26.43 -8.92
C VAL A 126 16.58 -27.52 -9.90
N GLY A 127 17.54 -28.20 -10.55
CA GLY A 127 17.25 -29.31 -11.47
C GLY A 127 16.57 -30.50 -10.80
N ALA A 128 17.03 -30.89 -9.60
CA ALA A 128 16.42 -31.98 -8.83
C ALA A 128 14.97 -31.66 -8.41
N GLU A 129 14.70 -30.42 -7.99
CA GLU A 129 13.38 -30.01 -7.51
C GLU A 129 12.40 -29.65 -8.64
N LEU A 130 12.83 -29.01 -9.72
CA LEU A 130 11.93 -28.51 -10.78
C LEU A 130 11.94 -29.34 -12.06
N GLY A 131 12.89 -30.27 -12.18
CA GLY A 131 13.17 -31.02 -13.41
C GLY A 131 13.86 -30.17 -14.50
N ALA A 132 14.25 -28.94 -14.18
CA ALA A 132 14.86 -28.00 -15.10
C ALA A 132 15.80 -27.05 -14.34
N GLY A 133 16.96 -26.73 -14.92
CA GLY A 133 17.92 -25.79 -14.33
C GLY A 133 17.50 -24.31 -14.47
N PRO A 134 18.21 -23.38 -13.80
CA PRO A 134 17.89 -21.95 -13.82
C PRO A 134 17.79 -21.33 -15.22
N LEU A 135 18.69 -21.72 -16.13
CA LEU A 135 18.70 -21.21 -17.50
C LEU A 135 17.44 -21.62 -18.29
N ALA A 136 16.89 -22.80 -18.03
CA ALA A 136 15.68 -23.27 -18.67
C ALA A 136 14.43 -22.54 -18.14
N LEU A 137 14.39 -22.25 -16.83
CA LEU A 137 13.35 -21.41 -16.23
C LEU A 137 13.36 -20.00 -16.83
N ALA A 138 14.53 -19.38 -16.89
CA ALA A 138 14.76 -18.09 -17.51
C ALA A 138 14.33 -18.09 -19.00
N ARG A 139 14.68 -19.14 -19.75
CA ARG A 139 14.24 -19.30 -21.16
C ARG A 139 12.71 -19.36 -21.30
N ALA A 140 12.02 -20.09 -20.42
CA ALA A 140 10.57 -20.20 -20.42
C ALA A 140 9.91 -18.84 -20.16
N GLN A 141 10.47 -18.05 -19.25
CA GLN A 141 10.00 -16.71 -18.93
C GLN A 141 10.21 -15.72 -20.08
N ARG A 142 11.38 -15.74 -20.74
CA ARG A 142 11.62 -14.93 -21.95
C ARG A 142 10.65 -15.29 -23.08
N ALA A 143 10.35 -16.57 -23.26
CA ALA A 143 9.35 -17.01 -24.25
C ALA A 143 7.96 -16.40 -23.94
N GLN A 144 7.56 -16.39 -22.67
CA GLN A 144 6.32 -15.76 -22.23
C GLN A 144 6.31 -14.25 -22.49
N ALA A 145 7.38 -13.53 -22.11
CA ALA A 145 7.50 -12.09 -22.35
C ALA A 145 7.44 -11.76 -23.86
N ALA A 146 8.17 -12.52 -24.68
CA ALA A 146 8.11 -12.43 -26.13
C ALA A 146 6.70 -12.60 -26.66
N ARG A 147 5.98 -13.62 -26.20
CA ARG A 147 4.59 -13.84 -26.62
C ARG A 147 3.70 -12.66 -26.24
N VAL A 148 3.80 -12.16 -25.01
CA VAL A 148 3.03 -11.00 -24.56
C VAL A 148 3.27 -9.84 -25.52
N LEU A 149 4.53 -9.48 -25.80
CA LEU A 149 4.87 -8.40 -26.72
C LEU A 149 4.38 -8.63 -28.15
N LEU A 150 4.52 -9.86 -28.69
CA LEU A 150 4.05 -10.21 -30.03
C LEU A 150 2.53 -10.13 -30.19
N GLU A 151 1.77 -10.49 -29.15
CA GLU A 151 0.31 -10.51 -29.16
C GLU A 151 -0.30 -9.15 -28.76
N SER A 152 0.48 -8.27 -28.10
CA SER A 152 -0.02 -6.99 -27.55
C SER A 152 0.45 -5.73 -28.27
N THR A 153 1.57 -5.79 -29.00
CA THR A 153 2.20 -4.62 -29.61
C THR A 153 2.41 -4.77 -31.11
N ASP A 154 2.66 -3.64 -31.76
CA ASP A 154 3.14 -3.57 -33.14
C ASP A 154 4.65 -3.27 -33.22
N LEU A 155 5.39 -3.38 -32.10
CA LEU A 155 6.83 -3.14 -32.05
C LEU A 155 7.58 -3.95 -33.14
N PRO A 156 8.64 -3.40 -33.74
CA PRO A 156 9.55 -4.16 -34.59
C PRO A 156 10.00 -5.47 -33.94
N MET A 157 10.18 -6.54 -34.72
CA MET A 157 10.59 -7.85 -34.19
C MET A 157 11.94 -7.79 -33.45
N SER A 158 12.83 -6.89 -33.86
CA SER A 158 14.09 -6.58 -33.19
C SER A 158 13.84 -6.03 -31.78
N GLU A 159 12.95 -5.05 -31.63
CA GLU A 159 12.61 -4.47 -30.33
C GLU A 159 11.95 -5.50 -29.41
N VAL A 160 11.02 -6.30 -29.94
CA VAL A 160 10.40 -7.40 -29.17
C VAL A 160 11.44 -8.41 -28.68
N THR A 161 12.45 -8.71 -29.51
CA THR A 161 13.54 -9.63 -29.14
C THR A 161 14.26 -9.13 -27.90
N PHE A 162 14.72 -7.88 -27.93
CA PHE A 162 15.52 -7.31 -26.83
C PHE A 162 14.68 -6.99 -25.60
N ALA A 163 13.46 -6.47 -25.77
CA ALA A 163 12.53 -6.22 -24.66
C ALA A 163 12.10 -7.53 -23.96
N ALA A 164 12.01 -8.65 -24.67
CA ALA A 164 11.78 -9.96 -24.06
C ALA A 164 13.03 -10.57 -23.38
N GLY A 165 14.16 -9.86 -23.36
CA GLY A 165 15.41 -10.28 -22.71
C GLY A 165 16.27 -11.25 -23.52
N PHE A 166 16.07 -11.36 -24.84
CA PHE A 166 16.93 -12.18 -25.69
C PHE A 166 18.17 -11.42 -26.15
N ALA A 167 19.34 -12.06 -26.07
CA ALA A 167 20.60 -11.50 -26.56
C ALA A 167 20.71 -11.46 -28.09
N SER A 168 19.90 -12.24 -28.81
CA SER A 168 19.91 -12.25 -30.28
C SER A 168 18.58 -12.69 -30.89
N ILE A 169 18.27 -12.16 -32.08
CA ILE A 169 17.08 -12.51 -32.88
C ILE A 169 17.05 -14.02 -33.20
N ARG A 170 18.22 -14.63 -33.44
CA ARG A 170 18.31 -16.09 -33.68
C ARG A 170 17.82 -16.90 -32.49
N SER A 171 18.30 -16.58 -31.28
CA SER A 171 17.90 -17.27 -30.05
C SER A 171 16.42 -17.07 -29.70
N PHE A 172 15.89 -15.88 -30.01
CA PHE A 172 14.48 -15.55 -29.91
C PHE A 172 13.62 -16.41 -30.86
N ASN A 173 13.97 -16.43 -32.14
CA ASN A 173 13.26 -17.23 -33.15
C ASN A 173 13.24 -18.72 -32.79
N ASP A 174 14.39 -19.26 -32.37
CA ASP A 174 14.53 -20.66 -31.97
C ASP A 174 13.69 -20.99 -30.73
N THR A 175 13.74 -20.14 -29.71
CA THR A 175 12.98 -20.35 -28.46
C THR A 175 11.48 -20.25 -28.69
N VAL A 176 11.01 -19.22 -29.41
CA VAL A 176 9.58 -19.06 -29.73
C VAL A 176 9.06 -20.26 -30.51
N ARG A 177 9.82 -20.73 -31.52
CA ARG A 177 9.46 -21.92 -32.32
C ARG A 177 9.40 -23.17 -31.46
N THR A 178 10.40 -23.38 -30.60
CA THR A 178 10.48 -24.56 -29.72
C THR A 178 9.34 -24.59 -28.72
N VAL A 179 9.07 -23.48 -28.04
CA VAL A 179 8.07 -23.42 -26.95
C VAL A 179 6.64 -23.43 -27.50
N TYR A 180 6.36 -22.69 -28.58
CA TYR A 180 4.98 -22.50 -29.07
C TYR A 180 4.62 -23.30 -30.32
N GLY A 181 5.61 -23.89 -31.01
CA GLY A 181 5.38 -24.56 -32.29
C GLY A 181 4.77 -23.61 -33.33
N ALA A 182 5.26 -22.36 -33.36
CA ALA A 182 4.88 -21.30 -34.29
C ALA A 182 6.05 -20.30 -34.40
N THR A 183 6.18 -19.64 -35.54
CA THR A 183 7.15 -18.54 -35.70
C THR A 183 6.66 -17.26 -35.00
N PRO A 184 7.55 -16.31 -34.64
CA PRO A 184 7.14 -15.02 -34.10
C PRO A 184 6.13 -14.26 -34.99
N SER A 185 6.33 -14.31 -36.31
CA SER A 185 5.42 -13.71 -37.29
C SER A 185 4.05 -14.38 -37.30
N GLU A 186 3.97 -15.70 -37.18
CA GLU A 186 2.71 -16.44 -37.07
C GLU A 186 1.96 -16.11 -35.77
N LEU A 187 2.67 -15.99 -34.64
CA LEU A 187 2.07 -15.58 -33.37
C LEU A 187 1.48 -14.18 -33.47
N ARG A 188 2.21 -13.24 -34.06
CA ARG A 188 1.72 -11.88 -34.32
C ARG A 188 0.55 -11.86 -35.30
N ALA A 189 0.60 -12.62 -36.39
CA ALA A 189 -0.49 -12.70 -37.36
C ALA A 189 -1.76 -13.33 -36.77
N GLY A 190 -1.61 -14.26 -35.81
CA GLY A 190 -2.70 -14.85 -35.04
C GLY A 190 -3.55 -13.82 -34.28
N ARG A 191 -3.00 -12.63 -33.96
CA ARG A 191 -3.71 -11.46 -33.43
C ARG A 191 -4.77 -10.95 -34.41
N ARG A 192 -4.43 -10.84 -35.69
CA ARG A 192 -5.28 -10.24 -36.75
C ARG A 192 -6.37 -11.19 -37.24
N GLY A 193 -6.15 -12.50 -37.21
CA GLY A 193 -7.11 -13.52 -37.67
C GLY A 193 -8.21 -13.92 -36.65
N ARG A 194 -8.06 -13.61 -35.36
CA ARG A 194 -9.03 -13.94 -34.29
C ARG A 194 -10.02 -12.82 -33.97
N GLY A 195 -10.34 -12.00 -34.97
CA GLY A 195 -11.40 -10.98 -34.86
C GLY A 195 -12.74 -11.60 -34.43
N ALA A 196 -13.35 -10.98 -33.41
CA ALA A 196 -14.77 -11.08 -33.01
C ALA A 196 -15.33 -12.27 -32.20
N ARG A 197 -14.72 -13.47 -32.08
CA ARG A 197 -15.41 -14.60 -31.36
C ARG A 197 -14.67 -15.36 -30.24
N ALA A 198 -13.42 -15.05 -29.88
CA ALA A 198 -12.69 -15.80 -28.85
C ALA A 198 -12.05 -14.92 -27.76
N ARG A 199 -12.85 -14.18 -26.99
CA ARG A 199 -12.42 -13.40 -25.81
C ARG A 199 -12.36 -14.26 -24.51
N ARG A 200 -11.70 -15.42 -24.52
CA ARG A 200 -11.54 -16.29 -23.33
C ARG A 200 -10.11 -16.85 -23.13
N GLY A 201 -9.10 -16.08 -23.52
CA GLY A 201 -7.68 -16.32 -23.18
C GLY A 201 -7.06 -15.09 -22.50
N PRO A 202 -5.79 -15.17 -22.03
CA PRO A 202 -4.99 -14.03 -21.59
C PRO A 202 -4.68 -13.15 -22.81
N ALA A 203 -5.70 -12.49 -23.32
CA ALA A 203 -5.62 -11.61 -24.47
C ALA A 203 -5.47 -10.19 -23.93
N VAL A 204 -4.27 -9.64 -24.13
CA VAL A 204 -4.01 -8.21 -24.12
C VAL A 204 -4.94 -7.55 -25.15
N ARG A 205 -5.61 -6.47 -24.75
CA ARG A 205 -6.47 -5.69 -25.65
C ARG A 205 -5.69 -4.46 -26.13
N GLU A 206 -5.79 -4.17 -27.42
CA GLU A 206 -5.05 -3.16 -28.20
C GLU A 206 -4.48 -1.97 -27.42
N VAL A 207 -3.18 -1.73 -27.63
CA VAL A 207 -2.54 -0.42 -27.45
C VAL A 207 -1.98 -0.01 -28.81
N ARG A 208 -2.22 1.24 -29.23
CA ARG A 208 -1.49 1.86 -30.34
C ARG A 208 -0.01 1.89 -29.94
N GLY A 209 0.79 1.02 -30.53
CA GLY A 209 2.24 1.14 -30.48
C GLY A 209 2.68 2.24 -31.44
N ASP A 210 2.32 3.49 -31.13
CA ASP A 210 3.04 4.62 -31.67
C ASP A 210 4.13 4.92 -30.65
N LEU A 211 5.40 4.70 -31.01
CA LEU A 211 6.50 5.41 -30.36
C LEU A 211 6.36 6.87 -30.85
N PRO A 212 6.06 7.87 -30.00
CA PRO A 212 6.59 9.19 -30.28
C PRO A 212 8.12 9.06 -30.19
N ASP A 213 8.86 9.89 -30.91
CA ASP A 213 10.33 9.85 -31.04
C ASP A 213 11.17 9.83 -29.72
N ALA A 214 10.54 9.74 -28.54
CA ALA A 214 11.17 9.42 -27.24
C ALA A 214 10.20 8.85 -26.15
N GLY A 215 9.04 8.28 -26.48
CA GLY A 215 7.97 8.01 -25.49
C GLY A 215 7.84 6.56 -24.99
N ALA A 216 7.70 6.37 -23.68
CA ALA A 216 7.58 5.09 -22.96
C ALA A 216 6.73 3.97 -23.62
N LEU A 217 7.13 2.71 -23.43
CA LEU A 217 6.40 1.52 -23.87
C LEU A 217 5.17 1.26 -22.99
N VAL A 218 3.97 1.36 -23.57
CA VAL A 218 2.71 1.11 -22.85
C VAL A 218 2.10 -0.24 -23.21
N LEU A 219 1.79 -1.06 -22.20
CA LEU A 219 1.28 -2.43 -22.35
C LEU A 219 0.10 -2.67 -21.41
N ARG A 220 -0.95 -3.37 -21.87
CA ARG A 220 -2.04 -3.84 -21.01
C ARG A 220 -1.96 -5.35 -20.82
N VAL A 221 -1.59 -5.83 -19.64
CA VAL A 221 -1.50 -7.26 -19.34
C VAL A 221 -2.60 -7.70 -18.37
N ARG A 222 -2.94 -8.99 -18.42
CA ARG A 222 -3.88 -9.61 -17.49
C ARG A 222 -3.10 -10.47 -16.51
N LEU A 223 -3.07 -10.06 -15.25
CA LEU A 223 -2.39 -10.78 -14.19
C LEU A 223 -3.36 -11.79 -13.57
N ALA A 224 -3.30 -13.04 -14.03
CA ALA A 224 -4.14 -14.10 -13.49
C ALA A 224 -3.82 -14.37 -12.00
N PHE A 225 -4.87 -14.68 -11.23
CA PHE A 225 -4.80 -15.06 -9.82
C PHE A 225 -5.64 -16.30 -9.53
N ARG A 226 -5.37 -16.97 -8.41
CA ARG A 226 -6.17 -18.10 -7.91
C ARG A 226 -7.40 -17.57 -7.16
N ALA A 227 -8.61 -17.91 -7.58
CA ALA A 227 -9.80 -17.50 -6.81
C ALA A 227 -9.94 -18.33 -5.51
N PRO A 228 -10.56 -17.80 -4.44
CA PRO A 228 -11.12 -16.45 -4.30
C PRO A 228 -10.07 -15.35 -4.07
N LEU A 229 -10.48 -14.10 -4.23
CA LEU A 229 -9.70 -12.90 -3.91
C LEU A 229 -10.59 -11.91 -3.16
N HIS A 230 -10.25 -11.61 -1.91
CA HIS A 230 -10.95 -10.60 -1.13
C HIS A 230 -10.43 -9.20 -1.50
N VAL A 231 -11.03 -8.62 -2.54
CA VAL A 231 -10.63 -7.31 -3.11
C VAL A 231 -10.61 -6.19 -2.08
N PRO A 232 -11.60 -6.05 -1.17
CA PRO A 232 -11.61 -4.93 -0.24
C PRO A 232 -10.44 -4.87 0.73
N SER A 233 -10.00 -6.00 1.27
CA SER A 233 -8.85 -6.01 2.18
C SER A 233 -7.52 -5.76 1.46
N LEU A 234 -7.41 -6.13 0.17
CA LEU A 234 -6.18 -5.94 -0.60
C LEU A 234 -6.07 -4.50 -1.11
N PHE A 235 -7.01 -4.09 -1.97
CA PHE A 235 -6.97 -2.76 -2.60
C PHE A 235 -7.36 -1.64 -1.63
N GLY A 236 -8.18 -1.92 -0.61
CA GLY A 236 -8.47 -0.98 0.46
C GLY A 236 -7.21 -0.62 1.25
N HIS A 237 -6.38 -1.61 1.58
CA HIS A 237 -5.09 -1.37 2.23
C HIS A 237 -4.18 -0.51 1.35
N LEU A 238 -3.95 -0.94 0.10
CA LEU A 238 -3.07 -0.24 -0.83
C LEU A 238 -3.50 1.21 -1.08
N ALA A 239 -4.82 1.45 -1.15
CA ALA A 239 -5.35 2.80 -1.30
C ALA A 239 -5.22 3.65 -0.03
N ALA A 240 -5.49 3.08 1.14
CA ALA A 240 -5.38 3.77 2.43
C ALA A 240 -3.92 4.10 2.81
N THR A 241 -2.95 3.32 2.30
CA THR A 241 -1.52 3.54 2.52
C THR A 241 -0.83 4.26 1.35
N ALA A 242 -1.59 4.71 0.34
CA ALA A 242 -1.03 5.36 -0.84
C ALA A 242 -0.29 6.64 -0.45
N VAL A 243 0.92 6.82 -0.98
CA VAL A 243 1.77 7.98 -0.72
C VAL A 243 1.64 9.00 -1.86
N PRO A 244 1.12 10.22 -1.60
CA PRO A 244 1.05 11.27 -2.61
C PRO A 244 2.38 11.51 -3.33
N GLY A 245 2.32 11.60 -4.66
CA GLY A 245 3.50 11.75 -5.53
C GLY A 245 4.14 10.42 -5.95
N LEU A 246 3.88 9.32 -5.25
CA LEU A 246 4.34 7.97 -5.60
C LEU A 246 3.21 7.05 -6.04
N GLU A 247 2.08 7.10 -5.32
CA GLU A 247 0.94 6.22 -5.46
C GLU A 247 -0.36 7.03 -5.40
N VAL A 248 -1.33 6.68 -6.22
CA VAL A 248 -2.65 7.31 -6.25
C VAL A 248 -3.72 6.25 -6.46
N TRP A 249 -4.78 6.31 -5.64
CA TRP A 249 -6.01 5.56 -5.89
C TRP A 249 -7.04 6.45 -6.58
N ARG A 250 -7.46 6.10 -7.80
CA ARG A 250 -8.51 6.82 -8.53
C ARG A 250 -9.20 5.91 -9.55
N ALA A 251 -10.47 6.18 -9.84
CA ALA A 251 -11.26 5.43 -10.82
C ALA A 251 -11.20 3.89 -10.64
N GLY A 252 -11.14 3.41 -9.39
CA GLY A 252 -11.04 1.98 -9.07
C GLY A 252 -9.69 1.34 -9.41
N ARG A 253 -8.64 2.15 -9.56
CA ARG A 253 -7.28 1.72 -9.92
C ARG A 253 -6.26 2.27 -8.95
N LEU A 254 -5.27 1.43 -8.63
CA LEU A 254 -4.03 1.86 -8.02
C LEU A 254 -3.05 2.25 -9.13
N GLU A 255 -2.60 3.49 -9.15
CA GLU A 255 -1.50 3.96 -10.00
C GLU A 255 -0.26 4.15 -9.14
N ARG A 256 0.89 3.60 -9.54
CA ARG A 256 2.15 3.83 -8.84
C ARG A 256 3.37 3.88 -9.74
N SER A 257 4.40 4.60 -9.31
CA SER A 257 5.72 4.54 -9.93
C SER A 257 6.55 3.37 -9.42
N LEU A 258 7.45 2.88 -10.27
CA LEU A 258 8.41 1.81 -10.01
C LEU A 258 9.81 2.26 -10.44
N SER A 259 10.80 2.01 -9.57
CA SER A 259 12.20 1.97 -9.98
C SER A 259 12.52 0.55 -10.42
N LEU A 260 13.09 0.40 -11.61
CA LEU A 260 13.38 -0.87 -12.26
C LEU A 260 14.87 -0.92 -12.68
N PRO A 261 15.43 -2.09 -12.99
CA PRO A 261 16.86 -2.22 -13.27
C PRO A 261 17.40 -1.35 -14.42
N HIS A 262 16.60 -1.06 -15.45
CA HIS A 262 17.05 -0.30 -16.63
C HIS A 262 16.40 1.08 -16.74
N GLY A 263 15.51 1.46 -15.82
CA GLY A 263 14.82 2.75 -15.85
C GLY A 263 13.67 2.76 -14.86
N CYS A 264 12.61 3.50 -15.19
CA CYS A 264 11.41 3.53 -14.37
C CYS A 264 10.14 3.14 -15.11
N ALA A 265 9.06 3.00 -14.36
CA ALA A 265 7.75 2.75 -14.91
C ALA A 265 6.64 3.37 -14.08
N VAL A 266 5.47 3.53 -14.69
CA VAL A 266 4.20 3.75 -14.00
C VAL A 266 3.29 2.57 -14.30
N VAL A 267 2.71 1.99 -13.25
CA VAL A 267 1.77 0.87 -13.36
C VAL A 267 0.40 1.28 -12.88
N ARG A 268 -0.66 0.84 -13.57
CA ARG A 268 -2.06 1.05 -13.18
C ARG A 268 -2.74 -0.30 -13.03
N LEU A 269 -3.19 -0.61 -11.83
CA LEU A 269 -3.76 -1.90 -11.45
C LEU A 269 -5.23 -1.72 -11.11
N ALA A 270 -6.13 -2.28 -11.93
CA ALA A 270 -7.57 -2.17 -11.72
C ALA A 270 -8.05 -3.22 -10.71
N ALA A 271 -8.81 -2.79 -9.70
CA ALA A 271 -9.46 -3.74 -8.80
C ALA A 271 -10.41 -4.64 -9.60
N PRO A 272 -10.27 -5.98 -9.49
CA PRO A 272 -11.10 -6.90 -10.25
C PRO A 272 -12.53 -6.94 -9.70
N GLY A 273 -13.50 -7.20 -10.57
CA GLY A 273 -14.87 -7.51 -10.15
C GLY A 273 -15.00 -8.93 -9.58
N PRO A 274 -16.15 -9.29 -8.98
CA PRO A 274 -16.36 -10.61 -8.35
C PRO A 274 -16.17 -11.81 -9.30
N GLU A 275 -16.53 -11.63 -10.58
CA GLU A 275 -16.43 -12.67 -11.61
C GLU A 275 -15.08 -12.68 -12.34
N ASP A 276 -14.26 -11.66 -12.12
CA ASP A 276 -12.95 -11.59 -12.73
C ASP A 276 -12.01 -12.63 -12.13
N ARG A 277 -11.08 -13.09 -12.95
CA ARG A 277 -10.05 -14.08 -12.59
C ARG A 277 -8.64 -13.57 -12.89
N HIS A 278 -8.52 -12.27 -13.06
CA HIS A 278 -7.29 -11.56 -13.33
C HIS A 278 -7.43 -10.12 -12.88
N VAL A 279 -6.30 -9.49 -12.57
CA VAL A 279 -6.17 -8.04 -12.45
C VAL A 279 -5.75 -7.48 -13.80
N GLU A 280 -6.45 -6.46 -14.30
CA GLU A 280 -5.98 -5.70 -15.46
C GLU A 280 -4.86 -4.75 -15.01
N ALA A 281 -3.70 -4.87 -15.66
CA ALA A 281 -2.52 -4.07 -15.37
C ALA A 281 -2.10 -3.31 -16.64
N GLU A 282 -2.01 -2.00 -16.55
CA GLU A 282 -1.38 -1.15 -17.56
C GLU A 282 0.03 -0.80 -17.09
N LEU A 283 1.03 -1.05 -17.91
CA LEU A 283 2.45 -0.81 -17.62
C LEU A 283 2.95 0.23 -18.63
N SER A 284 3.40 1.37 -18.15
CA SER A 284 4.12 2.38 -18.93
C SER A 284 5.59 2.29 -18.52
N LEU A 285 6.42 1.70 -19.37
CA LEU A 285 7.83 1.39 -19.09
C LEU A 285 8.75 2.37 -19.85
N GLU A 286 9.77 2.89 -19.20
CA GLU A 286 10.86 3.61 -19.87
C GLU A 286 11.67 2.66 -20.76
N ASP A 287 11.96 1.45 -20.27
CA ASP A 287 12.68 0.41 -21.00
C ASP A 287 11.87 -0.90 -21.03
N GLY A 288 11.67 -1.44 -22.23
CA GLY A 288 10.90 -2.68 -22.43
C GLY A 288 11.53 -3.92 -21.81
N ARG A 289 12.85 -3.92 -21.55
CA ARG A 289 13.56 -5.02 -20.86
C ARG A 289 13.05 -5.25 -19.44
N ASP A 290 12.45 -4.24 -18.83
CA ASP A 290 11.91 -4.32 -17.48
C ASP A 290 10.47 -4.87 -17.41
N LEU A 291 9.86 -5.24 -18.55
CA LEU A 291 8.49 -5.79 -18.59
C LEU A 291 8.29 -6.94 -17.59
N THR A 292 9.21 -7.90 -17.62
CA THR A 292 9.12 -9.10 -16.80
C THR A 292 9.23 -8.77 -15.31
N THR A 293 10.20 -7.91 -14.95
CA THR A 293 10.42 -7.43 -13.59
C THR A 293 9.19 -6.65 -13.10
N ALA A 294 8.66 -5.73 -13.91
CA ALA A 294 7.47 -4.95 -13.58
C ALA A 294 6.24 -5.84 -13.34
N ILE A 295 6.04 -6.87 -14.19
CA ILE A 295 4.98 -7.88 -13.96
C ILE A 295 5.19 -8.56 -12.62
N GLN A 296 6.39 -9.04 -12.30
CA GLN A 296 6.63 -9.72 -11.01
C GLN A 296 6.44 -8.81 -9.82
N ARG A 297 6.85 -7.54 -9.90
CA ARG A 297 6.60 -6.52 -8.87
C ARG A 297 5.11 -6.33 -8.62
N CYS A 298 4.30 -6.21 -9.69
CA CYS A 298 2.84 -6.13 -9.57
C CYS A 298 2.23 -7.41 -8.99
N ARG A 299 2.74 -8.59 -9.36
CA ARG A 299 2.27 -9.87 -8.82
C ARG A 299 2.57 -10.00 -7.32
N GLY A 300 3.77 -9.60 -6.88
CA GLY A 300 4.16 -9.58 -5.48
C GLY A 300 3.39 -8.55 -4.66
N LEU A 301 3.22 -7.33 -5.18
CA LEU A 301 2.42 -6.28 -4.54
C LEU A 301 0.99 -6.72 -4.21
N LEU A 302 0.39 -7.49 -5.12
CA LEU A 302 -0.98 -7.97 -5.01
C LEU A 302 -1.09 -9.42 -4.48
N ASP A 303 0.04 -10.07 -4.20
CA ASP A 303 0.12 -11.46 -3.73
C ASP A 303 -0.71 -12.44 -4.60
N LEU A 304 -0.59 -12.33 -5.93
CA LEU A 304 -1.45 -13.06 -6.87
C LEU A 304 -1.11 -14.55 -7.00
N ASP A 305 0.08 -14.95 -6.56
CA ASP A 305 0.60 -16.31 -6.67
C ASP A 305 0.23 -17.21 -5.49
N ALA A 306 -0.26 -16.64 -4.38
CA ALA A 306 -0.69 -17.41 -3.21
C ALA A 306 -1.88 -18.35 -3.49
N ASP A 307 -1.95 -19.43 -2.71
CA ASP A 307 -3.05 -20.40 -2.69
C ASP A 307 -4.05 -20.08 -1.56
N PRO A 308 -5.09 -19.29 -1.85
CA PRO A 308 -6.05 -18.86 -0.83
C PRO A 308 -6.83 -20.05 -0.26
N ALA A 309 -7.06 -21.10 -1.04
CA ALA A 309 -7.83 -22.25 -0.57
C ALA A 309 -7.08 -23.03 0.51
N ALA A 310 -5.75 -23.17 0.38
CA ALA A 310 -4.92 -23.80 1.41
C ALA A 310 -4.86 -22.96 2.69
N VAL A 311 -4.73 -21.64 2.54
CA VAL A 311 -4.73 -20.68 3.65
C VAL A 311 -6.06 -20.72 4.39
N ASP A 312 -7.16 -20.49 3.68
CA ASP A 312 -8.52 -20.45 4.23
C ASP A 312 -8.85 -21.76 4.98
N ALA A 313 -8.48 -22.91 4.41
CA ALA A 313 -8.69 -24.21 5.05
C ALA A 313 -7.89 -24.36 6.34
N ARG A 314 -6.63 -23.89 6.38
CA ARG A 314 -5.81 -23.94 7.59
C ARG A 314 -6.35 -23.00 8.66
N LEU A 315 -6.67 -21.75 8.31
CA LEU A 315 -7.16 -20.78 9.28
C LEU A 315 -8.56 -21.13 9.81
N SER A 316 -9.40 -21.75 8.98
CA SER A 316 -10.73 -22.24 9.42
C SER A 316 -10.67 -23.39 10.43
N SER A 317 -9.49 -24.01 10.64
CA SER A 317 -9.33 -25.01 11.71
C SER A 317 -9.32 -24.39 13.11
N ASP A 318 -9.13 -23.08 13.21
CA ASP A 318 -9.28 -22.32 14.45
C ASP A 318 -10.73 -21.81 14.58
N PRO A 319 -11.48 -22.24 15.61
CA PRO A 319 -12.87 -21.82 15.80
C PRO A 319 -13.07 -20.30 15.87
N ALA A 320 -12.06 -19.55 16.36
CA ALA A 320 -12.16 -18.09 16.45
C ALA A 320 -12.00 -17.40 15.09
N LEU A 321 -11.21 -17.98 14.17
CA LEU A 321 -10.98 -17.42 12.84
C LEU A 321 -11.98 -17.94 11.79
N ALA A 322 -12.58 -19.11 11.99
CA ALA A 322 -13.49 -19.72 11.02
C ALA A 322 -14.63 -18.78 10.56
N PRO A 323 -15.32 -18.01 11.44
CA PRO A 323 -16.33 -17.05 11.01
C PRO A 323 -15.75 -15.92 10.14
N LEU A 324 -14.54 -15.46 10.44
CA LEU A 324 -13.87 -14.41 9.66
C LEU A 324 -13.49 -14.90 8.26
N VAL A 325 -12.95 -16.13 8.16
CA VAL A 325 -12.62 -16.75 6.87
C VAL A 325 -13.88 -16.92 6.03
N ALA A 326 -14.99 -17.37 6.63
CA ALA A 326 -16.26 -17.52 5.94
C ALA A 326 -16.80 -16.16 5.42
N ALA A 327 -16.60 -15.08 6.17
CA ALA A 327 -17.03 -13.74 5.77
C ALA A 327 -16.12 -13.09 4.71
N THR A 328 -14.83 -13.42 4.70
CA THR A 328 -13.80 -12.77 3.87
C THR A 328 -12.86 -13.78 3.19
N PRO A 329 -13.36 -14.71 2.38
CA PRO A 329 -12.53 -15.76 1.79
C PRO A 329 -11.52 -15.20 0.79
N GLY A 330 -10.31 -15.77 0.76
CA GLY A 330 -9.26 -15.36 -0.18
C GLY A 330 -8.60 -14.02 0.14
N VAL A 331 -8.46 -13.69 1.43
CA VAL A 331 -7.58 -12.63 1.89
C VAL A 331 -6.16 -12.85 1.36
N ARG A 332 -5.53 -11.76 0.91
CA ARG A 332 -4.15 -11.72 0.39
C ARG A 332 -3.28 -10.87 1.27
N LEU A 333 -1.96 -11.05 1.18
CA LEU A 333 -1.00 -10.16 1.81
C LEU A 333 -0.68 -8.98 0.88
N PRO A 334 -1.22 -7.76 1.09
CA PRO A 334 -0.71 -6.57 0.42
C PRO A 334 0.82 -6.48 0.62
N GLY A 335 1.57 -6.58 -0.47
CA GLY A 335 3.02 -6.54 -0.46
C GLY A 335 3.54 -5.12 -0.71
N THR A 336 4.78 -5.06 -1.18
CA THR A 336 5.45 -3.85 -1.69
C THR A 336 6.16 -4.21 -3.00
N VAL A 337 6.55 -3.20 -3.77
CA VAL A 337 7.42 -3.41 -4.94
C VAL A 337 8.91 -3.36 -4.57
N ASP A 338 9.23 -2.74 -3.43
CA ASP A 338 10.58 -2.71 -2.89
C ASP A 338 10.56 -2.83 -1.36
N ALA A 339 11.33 -3.76 -0.83
CA ALA A 339 11.37 -4.03 0.60
C ALA A 339 12.17 -2.96 1.35
N GLY A 340 13.15 -2.31 0.70
CA GLY A 340 13.85 -1.15 1.24
C GLY A 340 12.89 0.03 1.44
N GLU A 341 12.06 0.33 0.44
CA GLU A 341 10.95 1.29 0.54
C GLU A 341 10.02 0.95 1.72
N MET A 342 9.63 -0.32 1.87
CA MET A 342 8.77 -0.75 2.99
C MET A 342 9.43 -0.55 4.35
N LEU A 343 10.72 -0.84 4.49
CA LEU A 343 11.46 -0.60 5.73
C LEU A 343 11.51 0.89 6.07
N VAL A 344 11.80 1.76 5.09
CA VAL A 344 11.79 3.21 5.30
C VAL A 344 10.40 3.69 5.73
N ARG A 345 9.34 3.24 5.06
CA ARG A 345 7.95 3.53 5.43
C ARG A 345 7.63 3.04 6.85
N ALA A 346 8.09 1.84 7.22
CA ALA A 346 7.87 1.29 8.56
C ALA A 346 8.55 2.12 9.65
N VAL A 347 9.77 2.62 9.40
CA VAL A 347 10.49 3.53 10.32
C VAL A 347 9.74 4.85 10.46
N LEU A 348 9.30 5.46 9.35
CA LEU A 348 8.51 6.69 9.38
C LEU A 348 7.18 6.50 10.11
N GLY A 349 6.56 5.34 9.94
CA GLY A 349 5.29 4.96 10.57
C GLY A 349 5.37 4.54 12.04
N GLN A 350 6.54 4.49 12.66
CA GLN A 350 6.65 4.14 14.08
C GLN A 350 5.83 5.13 14.93
N GLN A 351 4.99 4.61 15.83
CA GLN A 351 4.23 5.40 16.82
C GLN A 351 3.34 6.53 16.24
N VAL A 352 2.97 6.45 14.96
CA VAL A 352 2.08 7.43 14.32
C VAL A 352 1.00 6.71 13.52
N SER A 353 -0.08 7.42 13.18
CA SER A 353 -1.14 6.86 12.34
C SER A 353 -0.66 6.57 10.91
N THR A 354 -1.37 5.71 10.19
CA THR A 354 -1.09 5.40 8.78
C THR A 354 -1.09 6.66 7.90
N ALA A 355 -2.02 7.58 8.13
CA ALA A 355 -2.10 8.83 7.37
C ALA A 355 -0.92 9.77 7.66
N ALA A 356 -0.47 9.84 8.91
CA ALA A 356 0.73 10.61 9.28
C ALA A 356 1.99 10.01 8.66
N ALA A 357 2.11 8.68 8.66
CA ALA A 357 3.21 7.96 8.00
C ALA A 357 3.24 8.23 6.48
N ALA A 358 2.09 8.17 5.81
CA ALA A 358 1.97 8.49 4.39
C ALA A 358 2.37 9.95 4.09
N THR A 359 1.98 10.89 4.95
CA THR A 359 2.36 12.31 4.83
C THR A 359 3.86 12.53 4.99
N GLN A 360 4.50 11.88 5.98
CA GLN A 360 5.95 11.96 6.15
C GLN A 360 6.69 11.35 4.95
N THR A 361 6.21 10.21 4.45
CA THR A 361 6.77 9.55 3.27
C THR A 361 6.63 10.44 2.03
N ALA A 362 5.49 11.09 1.82
CA ALA A 362 5.28 12.01 0.70
C ALA A 362 6.24 13.19 0.74
N ARG A 363 6.54 13.73 1.94
CA ARG A 363 7.55 14.79 2.09
C ARG A 363 8.94 14.30 1.71
N LEU A 364 9.32 13.09 2.15
CA LEU A 364 10.59 12.47 1.78
C LEU A 364 10.69 12.28 0.26
N VAL A 365 9.65 11.73 -0.37
CA VAL A 365 9.55 11.52 -1.83
C VAL A 365 9.65 12.84 -2.58
N SER A 366 8.92 13.88 -2.17
CA SER A 366 8.93 15.19 -2.85
C SER A 366 10.28 15.90 -2.81
N ARG A 367 11.13 15.60 -1.81
CA ARG A 367 12.41 16.27 -1.61
C ARG A 367 13.60 15.49 -2.15
N LEU A 368 13.57 14.16 -2.02
CA LEU A 368 14.71 13.29 -2.32
C LEU A 368 14.41 12.27 -3.44
N GLY A 369 13.15 12.15 -3.85
CA GLY A 369 12.75 11.26 -4.95
C GLY A 369 13.14 11.86 -6.29
N ALA A 370 13.64 11.03 -7.21
CA ALA A 370 13.87 11.48 -8.58
C ALA A 370 12.52 11.75 -9.28
N PRO A 371 12.33 12.88 -9.98
CA PRO A 371 11.12 13.12 -10.75
C PRO A 371 11.00 12.09 -11.88
N LEU A 372 9.76 11.69 -12.20
CA LEU A 372 9.50 10.83 -13.34
C LEU A 372 9.77 11.57 -14.66
N PRO A 373 10.25 10.86 -15.71
CA PRO A 373 10.30 11.39 -17.06
C PRO A 373 8.92 11.93 -17.51
N PRO A 374 8.86 13.08 -18.21
CA PRO A 374 7.59 13.70 -18.63
C PRO A 374 6.65 12.75 -19.39
N GLU A 375 7.21 11.78 -20.11
CA GLU A 375 6.49 10.79 -20.93
C GLU A 375 5.71 9.77 -20.09
N LEU A 376 6.12 9.58 -18.82
CA LEU A 376 5.47 8.68 -17.87
C LEU A 376 4.48 9.41 -16.94
N VAL A 377 4.60 10.74 -16.83
CA VAL A 377 3.75 11.55 -15.96
C VAL A 377 2.38 11.75 -16.62
N GLN A 378 1.32 11.51 -15.84
CA GLN A 378 -0.06 11.82 -16.23
C GLN A 378 -0.66 12.81 -15.22
N PRO A 379 -1.54 13.73 -15.64
CA PRO A 379 -2.21 14.64 -14.72
C PRO A 379 -2.87 13.88 -13.56
N GLY A 380 -2.56 14.27 -12.32
CA GLY A 380 -3.08 13.63 -11.10
C GLY A 380 -2.55 12.22 -10.81
N GLY A 381 -1.54 11.74 -11.53
CA GLY A 381 -0.86 10.47 -11.27
C GLY A 381 0.42 10.63 -10.42
N PRO A 382 1.22 9.56 -10.30
CA PRO A 382 2.56 9.61 -9.71
C PRO A 382 3.46 10.63 -10.41
N THR A 383 4.35 11.27 -9.65
CA THR A 383 5.26 12.32 -10.14
C THR A 383 6.73 12.03 -9.84
N HIS A 384 7.02 11.18 -8.87
CA HIS A 384 8.39 10.87 -8.44
C HIS A 384 8.58 9.36 -8.29
N LEU A 385 9.85 8.95 -8.26
CA LEU A 385 10.30 7.66 -7.74
C LEU A 385 10.50 7.75 -6.24
N PHE A 386 10.49 6.58 -5.59
CA PHE A 386 10.90 6.51 -4.20
C PHE A 386 12.40 6.86 -4.09
N PRO A 387 12.83 7.65 -3.08
CA PRO A 387 14.23 8.00 -2.91
C PRO A 387 15.12 6.77 -2.76
N THR A 388 16.30 6.78 -3.38
CA THR A 388 17.26 5.70 -3.20
C THR A 388 17.82 5.70 -1.77
N ALA A 389 18.26 4.54 -1.30
CA ALA A 389 18.91 4.42 0.01
C ALA A 389 20.10 5.38 0.15
N ALA A 390 20.92 5.51 -0.89
CA ALA A 390 22.03 6.45 -0.93
C ALA A 390 21.58 7.93 -0.82
N ALA A 391 20.49 8.30 -1.50
CA ALA A 391 19.94 9.66 -1.41
C ALA A 391 19.44 9.98 0.01
N ILE A 392 18.81 9.02 0.69
CA ILE A 392 18.36 9.19 2.08
C ILE A 392 19.56 9.27 3.04
N ALA A 393 20.56 8.41 2.86
CA ALA A 393 21.76 8.40 3.70
C ALA A 393 22.54 9.73 3.60
N GLY A 394 22.68 10.27 2.39
CA GLY A 394 23.40 11.50 2.10
C GLY A 394 22.62 12.80 2.30
N ALA A 395 21.32 12.75 2.61
CA ALA A 395 20.47 13.94 2.74
C ALA A 395 20.88 14.83 3.92
N ALA A 396 20.68 16.15 3.82
CA ALA A 396 20.84 17.03 4.98
C ALA A 396 19.66 16.87 5.96
N ASP A 397 19.87 17.19 7.24
CA ASP A 397 18.82 17.08 8.27
C ASP A 397 17.56 17.91 7.94
N GLY A 398 17.74 19.05 7.26
CA GLY A 398 16.63 19.90 6.81
C GLY A 398 15.80 19.30 5.68
N ASP A 399 16.34 18.35 4.92
CA ASP A 399 15.66 17.68 3.81
C ASP A 399 14.81 16.50 4.30
N LEU A 400 15.18 15.90 5.43
CA LEU A 400 14.39 14.83 6.06
C LEU A 400 13.09 15.37 6.68
N PRO A 401 12.01 14.56 6.74
CA PRO A 401 10.77 14.95 7.40
C PRO A 401 11.00 15.30 8.88
N GLY A 402 10.19 16.23 9.40
CA GLY A 402 10.22 16.57 10.83
C GLY A 402 9.86 15.37 11.69
N MET A 403 10.83 14.88 12.47
CA MET A 403 10.69 13.72 13.35
C MET A 403 11.71 13.79 14.51
N PRO A 404 11.51 13.00 15.60
CA PRO A 404 12.47 12.90 16.69
C PRO A 404 13.88 12.52 16.22
N SER A 405 14.91 13.03 16.90
CA SER A 405 16.32 12.80 16.55
C SER A 405 16.70 11.32 16.55
N SER A 406 16.12 10.52 17.45
CA SER A 406 16.30 9.07 17.50
C SER A 406 15.82 8.39 16.23
N ARG A 407 14.61 8.71 15.76
CA ARG A 407 14.03 8.15 14.53
C ARG A 407 14.82 8.59 13.30
N ARG A 408 15.29 9.84 13.26
CA ARG A 408 16.17 10.33 12.18
C ARG A 408 17.47 9.52 12.10
N ARG A 409 18.07 9.21 13.25
CA ARG A 409 19.28 8.36 13.33
C ARG A 409 18.99 6.94 12.82
N THR A 410 17.86 6.35 13.20
CA THR A 410 17.42 5.05 12.69
C THR A 410 17.23 5.07 11.18
N LEU A 411 16.55 6.09 10.64
CA LEU A 411 16.36 6.25 9.20
C LEU A 411 17.69 6.32 8.43
N ARG A 412 18.67 7.08 8.94
CA ARG A 412 20.02 7.13 8.34
C ARG A 412 20.73 5.78 8.42
N ALA A 413 20.75 5.14 9.58
CA ALA A 413 21.41 3.84 9.75
C ALA A 413 20.83 2.76 8.82
N VAL A 414 19.50 2.76 8.65
CA VAL A 414 18.80 1.90 7.69
C VAL A 414 19.22 2.22 6.26
N ALA A 415 19.20 3.51 5.88
CA ALA A 415 19.53 3.95 4.53
C ALA A 415 20.99 3.61 4.17
N GLU A 416 21.93 3.81 5.09
CA GLU A 416 23.34 3.41 4.93
C GLU A 416 23.49 1.89 4.81
N ALA A 417 22.79 1.11 5.64
CA ALA A 417 22.86 -0.35 5.58
C ALA A 417 22.33 -0.91 4.26
N LEU A 418 21.27 -0.31 3.70
CA LEU A 418 20.74 -0.64 2.38
C LEU A 418 21.70 -0.20 1.26
N ALA A 419 22.24 1.02 1.33
CA ALA A 419 23.11 1.58 0.30
C ALA A 419 24.43 0.81 0.14
N ASP A 420 25.03 0.37 1.26
CA ASP A 420 26.30 -0.36 1.26
C ASP A 420 26.12 -1.89 1.13
N GLY A 421 24.88 -2.37 1.03
CA GLY A 421 24.57 -3.81 0.90
C GLY A 421 24.74 -4.65 2.17
N ARG A 422 24.92 -4.02 3.33
CA ARG A 422 24.98 -4.71 4.64
C ARG A 422 23.63 -5.31 5.05
N LEU A 423 22.54 -4.76 4.52
CA LEU A 423 21.18 -5.26 4.67
C LEU A 423 20.62 -5.68 3.30
N ASP A 424 20.38 -6.99 3.12
CA ASP A 424 19.77 -7.52 1.90
C ASP A 424 18.29 -7.84 2.13
N LEU A 425 17.41 -7.04 1.51
CA LEU A 425 15.97 -7.28 1.48
C LEU A 425 15.47 -7.62 0.06
N GLY A 426 16.37 -8.03 -0.83
CA GLY A 426 16.00 -8.38 -2.20
C GLY A 426 15.08 -9.61 -2.28
N PRO A 427 14.51 -9.89 -3.46
CA PRO A 427 13.59 -11.03 -3.68
C PRO A 427 14.17 -12.41 -3.35
N GLY A 428 15.50 -12.51 -3.31
CA GLY A 428 16.24 -13.72 -2.95
C GLY A 428 16.85 -13.69 -1.56
N SER A 429 16.50 -12.74 -0.70
CA SER A 429 16.98 -12.70 0.69
C SER A 429 16.48 -13.91 1.49
N SER A 430 17.27 -14.34 2.47
CA SER A 430 16.79 -15.28 3.48
C SER A 430 15.96 -14.51 4.51
N TRP A 431 14.73 -14.96 4.78
CA TRP A 431 13.87 -14.31 5.76
C TRP A 431 14.43 -14.34 7.18
N GLU A 432 15.21 -15.36 7.53
CA GLU A 432 15.89 -15.46 8.82
C GLU A 432 17.03 -14.45 8.92
N GLN A 433 17.92 -14.44 7.93
CA GLN A 433 19.05 -13.49 7.88
C GLN A 433 18.55 -12.05 7.80
N ALA A 434 17.48 -11.78 7.05
CA ALA A 434 16.88 -10.46 6.98
C ALA A 434 16.37 -10.01 8.36
N ARG A 435 15.73 -10.88 9.15
CA ARG A 435 15.32 -10.55 10.53
C ARG A 435 16.52 -10.26 11.43
N GLU A 436 17.56 -11.08 11.37
CA GLU A 436 18.79 -10.86 12.14
C GLU A 436 19.44 -9.52 11.81
N GLN A 437 19.60 -9.21 10.52
CA GLN A 437 20.16 -7.95 10.04
C GLN A 437 19.29 -6.75 10.43
N LEU A 438 17.96 -6.87 10.33
CA LEU A 438 17.02 -5.83 10.76
C LEU A 438 17.13 -5.55 12.25
N LEU A 439 17.11 -6.58 13.09
CA LEU A 439 17.19 -6.45 14.56
C LEU A 439 18.55 -5.93 15.05
N ALA A 440 19.60 -6.08 14.25
CA ALA A 440 20.92 -5.50 14.54
C ALA A 440 20.96 -3.97 14.35
N LEU A 441 19.98 -3.38 13.65
CA LEU A 441 19.96 -1.94 13.37
C LEU A 441 19.38 -1.12 14.54
N PRO A 442 19.95 0.05 14.84
CA PRO A 442 19.51 0.88 15.97
C PRO A 442 18.09 1.42 15.75
N GLY A 443 17.19 1.15 16.69
CA GLY A 443 15.79 1.60 16.65
C GLY A 443 14.86 0.74 15.79
N ILE A 444 15.33 -0.40 15.30
CA ILE A 444 14.50 -1.43 14.68
C ILE A 444 14.20 -2.49 15.72
N GLY A 445 12.94 -2.53 16.18
CA GLY A 445 12.45 -3.54 17.12
C GLY A 445 11.77 -4.72 16.42
N PRO A 446 11.35 -5.75 17.19
CA PRO A 446 10.66 -6.94 16.67
C PRO A 446 9.42 -6.61 15.82
N TRP A 447 8.63 -5.61 16.23
CA TRP A 447 7.47 -5.18 15.45
C TRP A 447 7.85 -4.72 14.05
N THR A 448 8.85 -3.84 13.91
CA THR A 448 9.29 -3.34 12.59
C THR A 448 9.86 -4.47 11.75
N ALA A 449 10.66 -5.37 12.34
CA ALA A 449 11.22 -6.51 11.63
C ALA A 449 10.13 -7.44 11.06
N GLU A 450 9.11 -7.77 11.86
CA GLU A 450 8.00 -8.62 11.41
C GLU A 450 7.09 -7.92 10.39
N ILE A 451 6.89 -6.60 10.49
CA ILE A 451 6.17 -5.84 9.46
C ILE A 451 6.92 -5.86 8.12
N VAL A 452 8.25 -5.73 8.14
CA VAL A 452 9.07 -5.82 6.92
C VAL A 452 9.11 -7.25 6.37
N ALA A 453 9.17 -8.27 7.23
CA ALA A 453 9.05 -9.66 6.78
C ALA A 453 7.69 -9.92 6.11
N LEU A 454 6.60 -9.46 6.73
CA LEU A 454 5.23 -9.64 6.22
C LEU A 454 4.98 -8.87 4.91
N ARG A 455 5.26 -7.57 4.88
CA ARG A 455 4.92 -6.67 3.76
C ARG A 455 6.03 -6.57 2.72
N GLY A 456 7.28 -6.54 3.18
CA GLY A 456 8.47 -6.35 2.37
C GLY A 456 8.90 -7.62 1.65
N LEU A 457 9.05 -8.69 2.41
CA LEU A 457 9.61 -9.97 1.93
C LEU A 457 8.53 -10.97 1.51
N GLY A 458 7.26 -10.67 1.79
CA GLY A 458 6.13 -11.56 1.55
C GLY A 458 6.21 -12.87 2.33
N ASP A 459 6.82 -12.85 3.53
CA ASP A 459 6.88 -14.02 4.40
C ASP A 459 5.46 -14.40 4.86
N PRO A 460 4.95 -15.58 4.51
CA PRO A 460 3.60 -16.02 4.86
C PRO A 460 3.42 -16.30 6.36
N ASP A 461 4.51 -16.40 7.11
CA ASP A 461 4.53 -16.85 8.49
C ASP A 461 5.10 -15.82 9.47
N ALA A 462 5.27 -14.57 9.03
CA ALA A 462 5.61 -13.43 9.88
C ALA A 462 4.50 -13.10 10.87
N PHE A 463 4.87 -12.65 12.07
CA PHE A 463 3.90 -12.42 13.15
C PHE A 463 4.27 -11.24 14.07
N PRO A 464 3.79 -10.02 13.80
CA PRO A 464 4.04 -8.85 14.64
C PRO A 464 3.16 -8.89 15.91
N SER A 465 3.55 -9.71 16.90
CA SER A 465 2.73 -10.00 18.09
C SER A 465 2.45 -8.82 19.01
N THR A 466 3.16 -7.70 18.86
CA THR A 466 2.96 -6.47 19.62
C THR A 466 2.13 -5.42 18.87
N ASP A 467 1.67 -5.73 17.65
CA ASP A 467 0.85 -4.82 16.87
C ASP A 467 -0.49 -4.54 17.56
N LEU A 468 -0.81 -3.25 17.73
CA LEU A 468 -2.03 -2.83 18.43
C LEU A 468 -3.29 -3.27 17.67
N GLY A 469 -3.28 -3.14 16.34
CA GLY A 469 -4.42 -3.54 15.50
C GLY A 469 -4.70 -5.03 15.58
N VAL A 470 -3.65 -5.86 15.55
CA VAL A 470 -3.77 -7.32 15.72
C VAL A 470 -4.33 -7.67 17.10
N ARG A 471 -3.82 -7.04 18.17
CA ARG A 471 -4.27 -7.33 19.54
C ARG A 471 -5.73 -6.95 19.78
N LEU A 472 -6.17 -5.80 19.27
CA LEU A 472 -7.56 -5.34 19.37
C LEU A 472 -8.49 -6.26 18.56
N ALA A 473 -8.11 -6.62 17.34
CA ALA A 473 -8.89 -7.54 16.52
C ALA A 473 -8.96 -8.95 17.14
N ALA A 474 -7.84 -9.45 17.69
CA ALA A 474 -7.81 -10.72 18.42
C ALA A 474 -8.78 -10.71 19.61
N GLN A 475 -8.78 -9.64 20.42
CA GLN A 475 -9.71 -9.49 21.53
C GLN A 475 -11.17 -9.51 21.06
N ALA A 476 -11.48 -8.83 19.96
CA ALA A 476 -12.84 -8.74 19.41
C ALA A 476 -13.42 -10.10 18.98
N VAL A 477 -12.55 -11.05 18.60
CA VAL A 477 -12.95 -12.41 18.20
C VAL A 477 -12.71 -13.48 19.27
N GLY A 478 -12.42 -13.05 20.51
CA GLY A 478 -12.24 -13.96 21.65
C GLY A 478 -10.90 -14.70 21.69
N LEU A 479 -9.91 -14.23 20.93
CA LEU A 479 -8.52 -14.71 21.02
C LEU A 479 -7.77 -13.99 22.17
N PRO A 480 -6.66 -14.57 22.66
CA PRO A 480 -5.81 -13.89 23.64
C PRO A 480 -5.31 -12.55 23.09
N SER A 481 -5.41 -11.47 23.88
CA SER A 481 -4.96 -10.12 23.48
C SER A 481 -3.58 -9.75 24.03
N GLU A 482 -3.07 -10.53 24.99
CA GLU A 482 -1.69 -10.41 25.47
C GLU A 482 -0.70 -11.04 24.48
N SER A 483 0.36 -10.30 24.16
CA SER A 483 1.35 -10.67 23.13
C SER A 483 1.87 -12.10 23.30
N ARG A 484 2.28 -12.50 24.51
CA ARG A 484 2.83 -13.85 24.77
C ARG A 484 1.80 -14.96 24.56
N ALA A 485 0.58 -14.78 25.07
CA ALA A 485 -0.48 -15.76 24.93
C ALA A 485 -0.96 -15.87 23.48
N LEU A 486 -1.04 -14.74 22.78
CA LEU A 486 -1.40 -14.69 21.37
C LEU A 486 -0.34 -15.35 20.49
N THR A 487 0.95 -15.11 20.75
CA THR A 487 2.04 -15.81 20.04
C THR A 487 1.97 -17.32 20.23
N ALA A 488 1.70 -17.80 21.46
CA ALA A 488 1.55 -19.23 21.71
C ALA A 488 0.33 -19.82 20.97
N HIS A 489 -0.77 -19.07 20.88
CA HIS A 489 -1.97 -19.48 20.13
C HIS A 489 -1.71 -19.50 18.62
N ALA A 490 -0.96 -18.51 18.10
CA ALA A 490 -0.67 -18.33 16.68
C ALA A 490 0.13 -19.48 16.06
N GLU A 491 0.79 -20.33 16.85
CA GLU A 491 1.46 -21.55 16.37
C GLU A 491 0.51 -22.48 15.62
N ARG A 492 -0.79 -22.45 15.93
CA ARG A 492 -1.82 -23.20 15.18
C ARG A 492 -1.98 -22.73 13.75
N TRP A 493 -1.66 -21.47 13.46
CA TRP A 493 -1.86 -20.88 12.13
C TRP A 493 -0.69 -21.12 11.18
N ARG A 494 0.44 -21.68 11.67
CA ARG A 494 1.58 -22.01 10.81
C ARG A 494 1.17 -22.94 9.65
N PRO A 495 1.77 -22.77 8.46
CA PRO A 495 2.80 -21.79 8.11
C PRO A 495 2.23 -20.44 7.58
N TRP A 496 1.04 -20.03 8.02
CA TRP A 496 0.27 -18.92 7.45
C TRP A 496 -0.07 -17.79 8.45
N ARG A 497 0.81 -17.56 9.44
CA ARG A 497 0.55 -16.54 10.48
C ARG A 497 0.35 -15.12 9.92
N SER A 498 1.02 -14.75 8.82
CA SER A 498 0.82 -13.45 8.17
C SER A 498 -0.60 -13.29 7.63
N TYR A 499 -1.20 -14.37 7.12
CA TYR A 499 -2.57 -14.34 6.62
C TYR A 499 -3.58 -14.23 7.75
N ALA A 500 -3.32 -14.87 8.90
CA ALA A 500 -4.12 -14.68 10.10
C ALA A 500 -4.08 -13.22 10.58
N VAL A 501 -2.90 -12.60 10.58
CA VAL A 501 -2.72 -11.18 10.89
C VAL A 501 -3.52 -10.30 9.94
N GLN A 502 -3.44 -10.56 8.63
CA GLN A 502 -4.19 -9.80 7.65
C GLN A 502 -5.71 -10.02 7.77
N LEU A 503 -6.17 -11.22 8.09
CA LEU A 503 -7.58 -11.54 8.33
C LEU A 503 -8.12 -10.75 9.54
N LEU A 504 -7.34 -10.69 10.63
CA LEU A 504 -7.67 -9.90 11.82
C LEU A 504 -7.71 -8.39 11.52
N TRP A 505 -6.78 -7.86 10.71
CA TRP A 505 -6.87 -6.46 10.28
C TRP A 505 -8.09 -6.21 9.38
N ALA A 506 -8.41 -7.16 8.49
CA ALA A 506 -9.56 -7.07 7.58
C ALA A 506 -10.91 -7.14 8.31
N SER A 507 -10.97 -7.73 9.51
CA SER A 507 -12.18 -7.76 10.34
C SER A 507 -12.41 -6.48 11.15
N SER A 508 -11.49 -5.51 11.09
CA SER A 508 -11.64 -4.22 11.78
C SER A 508 -12.38 -3.18 10.92
N ASP A 509 -12.99 -2.18 11.57
CA ASP A 509 -13.62 -1.04 10.88
C ASP A 509 -12.61 -0.01 10.33
N HIS A 510 -11.31 -0.33 10.30
CA HIS A 510 -10.26 0.58 9.86
C HIS A 510 -10.33 0.84 8.35
N ALA A 511 -9.88 2.02 7.90
CA ALA A 511 -9.91 2.41 6.48
C ALA A 511 -9.20 1.41 5.56
N VAL A 512 -8.14 0.76 6.04
CA VAL A 512 -7.38 -0.27 5.30
C VAL A 512 -8.18 -1.53 4.97
N ALA A 513 -9.32 -1.77 5.63
CA ALA A 513 -10.18 -2.92 5.37
C ALA A 513 -11.26 -2.65 4.30
N ARG A 514 -11.39 -1.39 3.84
CA ARG A 514 -12.47 -0.95 2.96
C ARG A 514 -11.95 -0.35 1.66
N LEU A 515 -12.63 -0.62 0.55
CA LEU A 515 -12.37 0.12 -0.69
C LEU A 515 -12.82 1.57 -0.52
N PRO A 516 -11.99 2.55 -0.91
CA PRO A 516 -12.46 3.92 -1.03
C PRO A 516 -13.57 3.99 -2.10
N GLN A 517 -14.67 4.66 -1.78
CA GLN A 517 -15.76 4.86 -2.74
C GLN A 517 -15.23 5.66 -3.94
N THR A 518 -15.49 5.17 -5.16
CA THR A 518 -15.12 5.87 -6.39
C THR A 518 -16.07 7.04 -6.60
N SER A 519 -15.60 8.27 -6.44
CA SER A 519 -16.28 9.45 -6.95
C SER A 519 -16.27 9.41 -8.48
N THR A 520 -17.45 9.35 -9.11
CA THR A 520 -17.61 9.40 -10.57
C THR A 520 -17.16 10.76 -11.11
N GLU A 521 -16.39 10.75 -12.19
CA GLU A 521 -15.94 11.96 -12.91
C GLU A 521 -17.15 12.76 -13.41
N GLY A 522 -17.28 14.00 -12.95
CA GLY A 522 -18.37 14.91 -13.31
C GLY A 522 -18.62 16.02 -12.30
N ASP A 523 -18.17 15.86 -11.05
CA ASP A 523 -18.31 16.92 -10.05
C ASP A 523 -17.10 17.85 -10.09
N THR A 524 -17.32 19.06 -10.60
CA THR A 524 -16.40 20.19 -10.45
C THR A 524 -16.04 20.36 -8.98
N MET A 525 -14.83 19.93 -8.63
CA MET A 525 -14.03 20.38 -7.49
C MET A 525 -14.86 20.86 -6.28
N SER A 526 -15.69 19.98 -5.73
CA SER A 526 -16.30 20.15 -4.41
C SER A 526 -15.58 19.20 -3.45
N THR A 527 -14.78 19.82 -2.59
CA THR A 527 -14.13 19.16 -1.45
C THR A 527 -15.20 18.63 -0.50
N THR A 528 -15.58 17.36 -0.64
CA THR A 528 -16.38 16.68 0.38
C THR A 528 -15.76 15.34 0.69
N SER A 529 -14.84 15.36 1.67
CA SER A 529 -14.43 14.18 2.43
C SER A 529 -15.66 13.49 3.04
N PRO A 530 -15.69 12.15 3.18
CA PRO A 530 -16.76 11.48 3.89
C PRO A 530 -16.75 11.96 5.34
N THR A 531 -17.87 12.52 5.80
CA THR A 531 -17.99 13.13 7.13
C THR A 531 -17.66 12.09 8.22
N PRO A 532 -16.57 12.25 9.00
CA PRO A 532 -16.43 11.46 10.21
C PRO A 532 -17.61 11.81 11.13
N ARG A 533 -18.17 10.81 11.81
CA ARG A 533 -19.20 11.05 12.83
C ARG A 533 -18.54 11.85 13.95
N HIS A 534 -18.71 13.17 13.93
CA HIS A 534 -18.19 14.03 14.96
C HIS A 534 -18.95 13.76 16.27
N THR A 535 -18.23 13.73 17.38
CA THR A 535 -18.79 13.70 18.72
C THR A 535 -18.68 15.10 19.31
N ARG A 536 -19.73 15.58 19.98
CA ARG A 536 -19.72 16.87 20.66
C ARG A 536 -20.02 16.74 22.15
N VAL A 537 -19.40 17.61 22.94
CA VAL A 537 -19.72 17.83 24.35
C VAL A 537 -19.90 19.32 24.57
N THR A 538 -20.90 19.68 25.37
CA THR A 538 -21.10 21.06 25.82
C THR A 538 -20.53 21.21 27.23
N ILE A 539 -19.68 22.22 27.44
CA ILE A 539 -19.13 22.57 28.76
C ILE A 539 -19.53 23.99 29.14
N ASP A 540 -19.71 24.25 30.43
CA ASP A 540 -19.90 25.60 30.95
C ASP A 540 -18.56 26.35 31.02
N SER A 541 -18.58 27.66 30.74
CA SER A 541 -17.40 28.52 30.87
C SER A 541 -17.77 29.97 31.22
N PRO A 542 -16.82 30.79 31.71
CA PRO A 542 -17.05 32.22 31.98
C PRO A 542 -17.45 33.06 30.75
N VAL A 543 -17.24 32.54 29.54
CA VAL A 543 -17.67 33.18 28.27
C VAL A 543 -18.94 32.56 27.69
N GLY A 544 -19.71 31.83 28.52
CA GLY A 544 -20.90 31.08 28.16
C GLY A 544 -20.61 29.63 27.75
N PRO A 545 -21.65 28.85 27.38
CA PRO A 545 -21.48 27.45 26.99
C PRO A 545 -20.57 27.30 25.77
N LEU A 546 -19.68 26.29 25.81
CA LEU A 546 -18.78 25.93 24.73
C LEU A 546 -19.08 24.52 24.22
N ALA A 547 -19.32 24.40 22.92
CA ALA A 547 -19.43 23.13 22.24
C ALA A 547 -18.05 22.69 21.74
N LEU A 548 -17.51 21.62 22.32
CA LEU A 548 -16.26 20.99 21.92
C LEU A 548 -16.57 19.84 20.95
N VAL A 549 -15.91 19.81 19.79
CA VAL A 549 -16.18 18.85 18.72
C VAL A 549 -14.91 18.06 18.40
N SER A 550 -15.05 16.75 18.22
CA SER A 550 -13.95 15.84 17.89
C SER A 550 -14.34 14.80 16.84
N ASP A 551 -13.34 14.38 16.07
CA ASP A 551 -13.40 13.20 15.18
C ASP A 551 -13.07 11.88 15.90
N GLY A 552 -12.85 11.93 17.22
CA GLY A 552 -12.44 10.80 18.08
C GLY A 552 -10.99 10.90 18.55
N GLU A 553 -10.11 11.54 17.78
CA GLU A 553 -8.68 11.64 18.09
C GLU A 553 -8.19 13.09 18.27
N HIS A 554 -8.80 14.03 17.56
CA HIS A 554 -8.41 15.45 17.54
C HIS A 554 -9.57 16.34 17.97
N VAL A 555 -9.27 17.50 18.54
CA VAL A 555 -10.23 18.59 18.63
C VAL A 555 -10.36 19.20 17.24
N THR A 556 -11.56 19.13 16.66
CA THR A 556 -11.87 19.68 15.33
C THR A 556 -12.64 20.99 15.42
N GLY A 557 -13.26 21.28 16.57
CA GLY A 557 -13.95 22.54 16.79
C GLY A 557 -14.15 22.93 18.26
N VAL A 558 -14.20 24.24 18.50
CA VAL A 558 -14.61 24.87 19.77
C VAL A 558 -15.50 26.04 19.40
N PHE A 559 -16.80 25.89 19.65
CA PHE A 559 -17.82 26.85 19.24
C PHE A 559 -18.54 27.45 20.45
N PHE A 560 -18.92 28.72 20.32
CA PHE A 560 -19.79 29.40 21.28
C PHE A 560 -21.24 29.17 20.87
N GLU A 561 -22.17 29.34 21.80
CA GLU A 561 -23.63 29.30 21.54
C GLU A 561 -24.03 30.14 20.30
N THR A 562 -23.49 31.36 20.21
CA THR A 562 -23.59 32.19 19.00
C THR A 562 -22.21 32.33 18.37
N HIS A 563 -21.97 31.66 17.26
CA HIS A 563 -20.69 31.69 16.55
C HIS A 563 -20.88 31.91 15.04
N LYS A 564 -20.26 32.97 14.49
CA LYS A 564 -20.45 33.45 13.11
C LYS A 564 -20.22 32.42 11.99
N HIS A 565 -19.35 31.43 12.21
CA HIS A 565 -18.94 30.42 11.22
C HIS A 565 -19.04 28.99 11.78
N ALA A 566 -19.94 28.74 12.74
CA ALA A 566 -20.21 27.38 13.18
C ALA A 566 -20.88 26.56 12.06
N PRO A 567 -20.52 25.28 11.89
CA PRO A 567 -21.26 24.36 11.03
C PRO A 567 -22.68 24.14 11.56
N ALA A 568 -23.62 23.84 10.66
CA ALA A 568 -25.01 23.54 11.03
C ALA A 568 -25.16 22.23 11.82
N ASP A 569 -24.25 21.29 11.60
CA ASP A 569 -24.16 20.03 12.34
C ASP A 569 -22.80 19.96 13.06
N LEU A 570 -22.84 19.86 14.39
CA LEU A 570 -21.66 19.74 15.25
C LEU A 570 -21.39 18.29 15.65
N GLY A 571 -22.19 17.33 15.19
CA GLY A 571 -22.08 15.93 15.55
C GLY A 571 -22.99 15.50 16.69
N THR A 572 -22.84 14.23 17.11
CA THR A 572 -23.66 13.60 18.16
C THR A 572 -23.25 14.09 19.54
N GLU A 573 -24.22 14.59 20.31
CA GLU A 573 -23.99 15.02 21.69
C GLU A 573 -23.88 13.83 22.64
N VAL A 574 -22.86 13.86 23.49
CA VAL A 574 -22.61 12.86 24.55
C VAL A 574 -22.31 13.56 25.86
N ALA A 575 -22.52 12.85 26.97
CA ALA A 575 -22.08 13.31 28.29
C ALA A 575 -20.54 13.37 28.34
N LEU A 576 -19.97 14.30 29.11
CA LEU A 576 -18.53 14.49 29.21
C LEU A 576 -17.80 13.23 29.69
N GLU A 577 -18.41 12.45 30.58
CA GLU A 577 -17.89 11.16 31.06
C GLU A 577 -17.70 10.13 29.94
N ASP A 578 -18.63 10.07 28.99
CA ASP A 578 -18.63 9.14 27.86
C ASP A 578 -17.84 9.66 26.65
N ALA A 579 -17.36 10.90 26.71
CA ALA A 579 -16.70 11.56 25.60
C ALA A 579 -15.31 10.95 25.28
N PRO A 580 -14.84 11.04 24.03
CA PRO A 580 -13.46 10.71 23.68
C PRO A 580 -12.44 11.40 24.60
N ALA A 581 -11.33 10.73 24.88
CA ALA A 581 -10.30 11.23 25.81
C ALA A 581 -9.80 12.64 25.44
N VAL A 582 -9.73 12.95 24.14
CA VAL A 582 -9.34 14.27 23.63
C VAL A 582 -10.33 15.37 24.04
N LEU A 583 -11.64 15.10 24.08
CA LEU A 583 -12.63 16.08 24.53
C LEU A 583 -12.61 16.28 26.05
N ARG A 584 -12.39 15.20 26.82
CA ARG A 584 -12.20 15.31 28.27
C ARG A 584 -10.95 16.14 28.61
N SER A 585 -9.84 15.87 27.94
CA SER A 585 -8.61 16.66 28.11
C SER A 585 -8.81 18.11 27.65
N ALA A 586 -9.53 18.35 26.55
CA ALA A 586 -9.83 19.70 26.10
C ALA A 586 -10.69 20.47 27.12
N ALA A 587 -11.69 19.82 27.73
CA ALA A 587 -12.51 20.42 28.78
C ALA A 587 -11.67 20.77 30.02
N GLU A 588 -10.81 19.86 30.48
CA GLU A 588 -9.91 20.08 31.61
C GLU A 588 -8.95 21.26 31.35
N GLN A 589 -8.26 21.27 30.21
CA GLN A 589 -7.32 22.35 29.87
C GLN A 589 -8.01 23.70 29.67
N LEU A 590 -9.24 23.72 29.13
CA LEU A 590 -10.03 24.95 29.05
C LEU A 590 -10.42 25.46 30.44
N ALA A 591 -10.79 24.58 31.37
CA ALA A 591 -11.07 24.96 32.75
C ALA A 591 -9.83 25.55 33.46
N GLU A 592 -8.65 24.94 33.27
CA GLU A 592 -7.37 25.48 33.76
C GLU A 592 -7.04 26.85 33.14
N TYR A 593 -7.29 27.00 31.84
CA TYR A 593 -7.08 28.26 31.12
C TYR A 593 -7.97 29.38 31.67
N PHE A 594 -9.26 29.11 31.90
CA PHE A 594 -10.20 30.09 32.47
C PHE A 594 -9.89 30.44 33.93
N ARG A 595 -9.20 29.56 34.67
CA ARG A 595 -8.67 29.87 36.01
C ARG A 595 -7.34 30.63 35.98
N GLY A 596 -6.74 30.83 34.80
CA GLY A 596 -5.43 31.46 34.64
C GLY A 596 -4.25 30.54 35.01
N GLU A 597 -4.50 29.24 35.22
CA GLU A 597 -3.48 28.25 35.58
C GLU A 597 -2.74 27.71 34.35
N ARG A 598 -3.35 27.81 33.15
CA ARG A 598 -2.78 27.35 31.88
C ARG A 598 -2.58 28.49 30.90
N GLN A 599 -1.38 28.53 30.31
CA GLN A 599 -1.00 29.50 29.28
C GLN A 599 -0.85 28.88 27.88
N GLU A 600 -0.67 27.55 27.80
CA GLU A 600 -0.49 26.80 26.56
C GLU A 600 -1.37 25.54 26.53
N PHE A 601 -1.95 25.23 25.38
CA PHE A 601 -2.76 24.02 25.18
C PHE A 601 -1.93 22.90 24.55
N ASP A 602 -1.87 21.76 25.22
CA ASP A 602 -1.27 20.52 24.71
C ASP A 602 -2.39 19.59 24.26
N LEU A 603 -2.97 19.90 23.10
CA LEU A 603 -4.10 19.17 22.52
C LEU A 603 -3.84 18.88 21.04
N PRO A 604 -4.13 17.65 20.56
CA PRO A 604 -4.12 17.33 19.15
C PRO A 604 -5.29 18.05 18.47
N VAL A 605 -4.99 18.97 17.55
CA VAL A 605 -6.00 19.77 16.83
C VAL A 605 -5.98 19.46 15.34
N ALA A 606 -7.16 19.32 14.73
CA ALA A 606 -7.31 19.04 13.30
C ALA A 606 -8.36 19.96 12.66
N ALA A 607 -8.02 21.25 12.54
CA ALA A 607 -8.91 22.22 11.91
C ALA A 607 -9.04 21.99 10.39
N VAL A 608 -10.29 21.90 9.92
CA VAL A 608 -10.62 21.77 8.49
C VAL A 608 -10.70 23.16 7.84
N GLY A 609 -9.86 23.41 6.85
CA GLY A 609 -9.81 24.65 6.08
C GLY A 609 -8.86 24.56 4.90
N THR A 610 -8.76 25.60 4.08
CA THR A 610 -7.81 25.70 2.96
C THR A 610 -6.36 25.66 3.48
N GLU A 611 -5.40 25.37 2.61
CA GLU A 611 -3.97 25.38 2.98
C GLU A 611 -3.54 26.73 3.57
N PHE A 612 -4.01 27.83 2.98
CA PHE A 612 -3.77 29.17 3.49
C PHE A 612 -4.34 29.36 4.90
N GLN A 613 -5.57 28.92 5.15
CA GLN A 613 -6.19 28.99 6.47
C GLN A 613 -5.42 28.18 7.52
N ARG A 614 -5.02 26.95 7.18
CA ARG A 614 -4.25 26.10 8.09
C ARG A 614 -2.89 26.70 8.44
N ARG A 615 -2.22 27.36 7.48
CA ARG A 615 -0.98 28.10 7.75
C ARG A 615 -1.19 29.29 8.68
N VAL A 616 -2.28 30.06 8.47
CA VAL A 616 -2.66 31.16 9.38
C VAL A 616 -2.91 30.62 10.79
N TRP A 617 -3.71 29.56 10.94
CA TRP A 617 -4.04 28.98 12.24
C TRP A 617 -2.84 28.37 12.97
N ALA A 618 -1.92 27.74 12.24
CA ALA A 618 -0.67 27.26 12.82
C ALA A 618 0.16 28.43 13.39
N LEU A 619 0.20 29.55 12.67
CA LEU A 619 0.92 30.75 13.12
C LEU A 619 0.23 31.46 14.28
N LEU A 620 -1.11 31.42 14.38
CA LEU A 620 -1.82 31.97 15.55
C LEU A 620 -1.33 31.32 16.86
N ARG A 621 -1.04 30.02 16.84
CA ARG A 621 -0.55 29.29 18.01
C ARG A 621 0.85 29.71 18.46
N THR A 622 1.59 30.46 17.64
CA THR A 622 2.91 31.00 18.02
C THR A 622 2.81 32.36 18.70
N ILE A 623 1.62 32.98 18.77
CA ILE A 623 1.42 34.24 19.51
C ILE A 623 1.38 33.89 21.00
N PRO A 624 2.32 34.36 21.83
CA PRO A 624 2.38 34.00 23.25
C PRO A 624 1.15 34.44 24.05
N TYR A 625 0.89 33.78 25.17
CA TYR A 625 -0.16 34.17 26.13
C TYR A 625 0.02 35.62 26.59
N GLY A 626 -1.07 36.39 26.62
CA GLY A 626 -1.05 37.81 27.04
C GLY A 626 -0.48 38.77 25.99
N GLN A 627 0.04 38.27 24.86
CA GLN A 627 0.51 39.10 23.75
C GLN A 627 -0.51 39.17 22.62
N THR A 628 -0.49 40.30 21.90
CA THR A 628 -1.34 40.51 20.74
C THR A 628 -0.52 40.88 19.51
N TRP A 629 -0.93 40.37 18.34
CA TRP A 629 -0.37 40.76 17.05
C TRP A 629 -1.42 41.49 16.21
N SER A 630 -0.99 42.40 15.36
CA SER A 630 -1.86 42.98 14.33
C SER A 630 -2.04 42.03 13.15
N TYR A 631 -3.13 42.19 12.40
CA TYR A 631 -3.33 41.46 11.14
C TYR A 631 -2.16 41.65 10.14
N GLY A 632 -1.51 42.82 10.15
CA GLY A 632 -0.33 43.11 9.33
C GLY A 632 0.92 42.37 9.79
N GLN A 633 1.17 42.30 11.10
CA GLN A 633 2.28 41.50 11.65
C GLN A 633 2.11 40.01 11.33
N LEU A 634 0.88 39.51 11.45
CA LEU A 634 0.56 38.12 11.09
C LEU A 634 0.76 37.85 9.59
N ALA A 635 0.38 38.79 8.72
CA ALA A 635 0.60 38.70 7.28
C ALA A 635 2.10 38.73 6.90
N THR A 636 2.89 39.58 7.56
CA THR A 636 4.36 39.62 7.38
C THR A 636 5.01 38.32 7.82
N ALA A 637 4.64 37.77 8.97
CA ALA A 637 5.16 36.50 9.47
C ALA A 637 4.75 35.28 8.59
N LEU A 638 3.68 35.39 7.79
CA LEU A 638 3.32 34.41 6.76
C LEU A 638 4.12 34.55 5.46
N GLY A 639 4.98 35.56 5.34
CA GLY A 639 5.69 35.90 4.11
C GLY A 639 4.83 36.66 3.08
N GLN A 640 3.71 37.26 3.51
CA GLN A 640 2.79 37.99 2.62
C GLN A 640 2.38 39.36 3.22
N PRO A 641 3.27 40.36 3.31
CA PRO A 641 3.00 41.63 4.00
C PRO A 641 1.78 42.41 3.50
N GLY A 642 1.34 42.22 2.25
CA GLY A 642 0.15 42.85 1.67
C GLY A 642 -1.18 42.12 1.92
N ALA A 643 -1.17 40.97 2.60
CA ALA A 643 -2.32 40.06 2.68
C ALA A 643 -3.19 40.23 3.96
N SER A 644 -3.08 41.36 4.68
CA SER A 644 -3.78 41.58 5.97
C SER A 644 -5.28 41.29 5.92
N ARG A 645 -5.97 41.63 4.82
CA ARG A 645 -7.40 41.33 4.63
C ARG A 645 -7.68 39.83 4.48
N ALA A 646 -6.86 39.12 3.72
CA ALA A 646 -6.99 37.68 3.53
C ALA A 646 -6.69 36.91 4.83
N VAL A 647 -5.66 37.35 5.57
CA VAL A 647 -5.34 36.84 6.90
C VAL A 647 -6.48 37.09 7.88
N GLY A 648 -7.11 38.28 7.86
CA GLY A 648 -8.28 38.57 8.69
C GLY A 648 -9.48 37.65 8.40
N LEU A 649 -9.76 37.37 7.13
CA LEU A 649 -10.80 36.41 6.73
C LEU A 649 -10.47 34.97 7.17
N ALA A 650 -9.20 34.58 7.12
CA ALA A 650 -8.75 33.27 7.58
C ALA A 650 -8.79 33.15 9.12
N ASN A 651 -8.37 34.19 9.84
CA ASN A 651 -8.45 34.28 11.31
C ASN A 651 -9.90 34.13 11.80
N GLY A 652 -10.83 34.83 11.15
CA GLY A 652 -12.26 34.76 11.48
C GLY A 652 -12.90 33.39 11.24
N ARG A 653 -12.33 32.56 10.35
CA ARG A 653 -12.82 31.21 10.03
C ARG A 653 -12.19 30.10 10.88
N ASN A 654 -11.41 30.44 11.91
CA ASN A 654 -10.84 29.46 12.83
C ASN A 654 -11.96 28.66 13.54
N PRO A 655 -12.06 27.33 13.34
CA PRO A 655 -13.10 26.53 13.96
C PRO A 655 -12.78 26.14 15.41
N ILE A 656 -11.54 26.32 15.86
CA ILE A 656 -11.06 25.88 17.19
C ILE A 656 -10.74 27.11 18.04
N SER A 657 -11.78 27.87 18.41
CA SER A 657 -11.61 29.10 19.20
C SER A 657 -10.93 28.84 20.55
N ILE A 658 -10.24 29.86 21.08
CA ILE A 658 -9.46 29.84 22.33
C ILE A 658 -8.19 28.99 22.24
N ILE A 659 -8.30 27.71 21.86
CA ILE A 659 -7.17 26.77 21.72
C ILE A 659 -6.26 27.19 20.56
N VAL A 660 -6.85 27.54 19.42
CA VAL A 660 -6.15 28.32 18.38
C VAL A 660 -6.49 29.79 18.65
N PRO A 661 -5.54 30.62 19.12
CA PRO A 661 -5.85 31.87 19.81
C PRO A 661 -6.13 33.03 18.84
N CYS A 662 -7.20 32.92 18.04
CA CYS A 662 -7.63 33.95 17.09
C CYS A 662 -8.08 35.27 17.78
N HIS A 663 -8.35 35.25 19.09
CA HIS A 663 -8.65 36.43 19.91
C HIS A 663 -7.42 37.32 20.14
N ARG A 664 -6.19 36.80 20.02
CA ARG A 664 -4.94 37.56 20.18
C ARG A 664 -4.60 38.46 18.98
N VAL A 665 -5.38 38.43 17.91
CA VAL A 665 -5.16 39.27 16.72
C VAL A 665 -6.03 40.53 16.76
N VAL A 666 -5.41 41.71 16.66
CA VAL A 666 -6.06 43.02 16.79
C VAL A 666 -5.80 43.93 15.57
N GLY A 667 -6.45 45.10 15.52
CA GLY A 667 -6.14 46.16 14.56
C GLY A 667 -4.72 46.70 14.73
N ALA A 668 -4.18 47.37 13.70
CA ALA A 668 -2.84 47.97 13.77
C ALA A 668 -2.72 49.09 14.82
N ASP A 669 -3.84 49.72 15.15
CA ASP A 669 -4.03 50.72 16.20
C ASP A 669 -4.37 50.11 17.57
N GLY A 670 -4.39 48.78 17.68
CA GLY A 670 -4.82 48.05 18.88
C GLY A 670 -6.34 47.89 19.01
N SER A 671 -7.13 48.35 18.03
CA SER A 671 -8.59 48.21 18.06
C SER A 671 -9.03 46.74 18.04
N ILE A 672 -10.01 46.40 18.88
CA ILE A 672 -10.57 45.05 18.94
C ILE A 672 -11.69 44.96 17.92
N THR A 673 -11.40 44.32 16.80
CA THR A 673 -12.34 44.11 15.69
C THR A 673 -12.40 42.64 15.31
N GLY A 674 -13.58 42.17 14.93
CA GLY A 674 -13.86 40.81 14.43
C GLY A 674 -13.54 39.67 15.41
N TYR A 675 -14.54 38.89 15.80
CA TYR A 675 -14.35 37.61 16.49
C TYR A 675 -15.50 36.66 16.22
N GLY A 676 -15.20 35.37 16.03
CA GLY A 676 -16.21 34.35 15.76
C GLY A 676 -17.29 34.26 16.85
N GLY A 677 -16.89 34.44 18.12
CA GLY A 677 -17.77 34.47 19.29
C GLY A 677 -18.25 35.85 19.74
N GLY A 678 -18.02 36.91 18.94
CA GLY A 678 -18.41 38.28 19.31
C GLY A 678 -17.34 39.08 20.08
N ILE A 679 -17.42 40.41 20.00
CA ILE A 679 -16.37 41.32 20.50
C ILE A 679 -16.24 41.27 22.03
N GLU A 680 -17.36 41.15 22.75
CA GLU A 680 -17.38 41.06 24.21
C GLU A 680 -16.56 39.87 24.74
N ARG A 681 -16.72 38.69 24.12
CA ARG A 681 -15.93 37.50 24.48
C ARG A 681 -14.45 37.67 24.16
N LYS A 682 -14.13 38.32 23.03
CA LYS A 682 -12.74 38.62 22.67
C LYS A 682 -12.08 39.55 23.69
N GLN A 683 -12.81 40.58 24.15
CA GLN A 683 -12.36 41.47 25.21
C GLN A 683 -12.11 40.70 26.51
N HIS A 684 -13.07 39.88 26.94
CA HIS A 684 -12.94 39.07 28.15
C HIS A 684 -11.72 38.13 28.13
N LEU A 685 -11.49 37.44 27.00
CA LEU A 685 -10.32 36.56 26.85
C LEU A 685 -9.00 37.34 26.89
N LEU A 686 -8.94 38.53 26.29
CA LEU A 686 -7.74 39.37 26.35
C LEU A 686 -7.50 39.91 27.76
N ASP A 687 -8.56 40.26 28.50
CA ASP A 687 -8.47 40.76 29.87
C ASP A 687 -8.04 39.65 30.83
N LEU A 688 -8.58 38.44 30.66
CA LEU A 688 -8.14 37.22 31.35
C LEU A 688 -6.63 37.01 31.17
N GLU A 689 -6.16 37.04 29.92
CA GLU A 689 -4.73 36.83 29.62
C GLU A 689 -3.81 37.95 30.09
N ARG A 690 -4.35 39.15 30.33
CA ARG A 690 -3.62 40.29 30.91
C ARG A 690 -3.64 40.31 32.43
N GLY A 691 -4.35 39.39 33.08
CA GLY A 691 -4.49 39.32 34.53
C GLY A 691 -5.48 40.35 35.12
N ALA A 692 -6.39 40.89 34.31
CA ALA A 692 -7.44 41.78 34.77
C ALA A 692 -8.64 40.96 35.25
N THR A 693 -8.73 40.69 36.56
CA THR A 693 -9.88 40.02 37.19
C THR A 693 -11.14 40.87 36.99
N THR A 694 -12.07 40.44 36.13
CA THR A 694 -13.38 41.07 36.02
C THR A 694 -14.23 40.65 37.23
N ALA A 695 -14.45 41.59 38.16
CA ALA A 695 -15.37 41.39 39.27
C ALA A 695 -16.80 41.21 38.75
N THR A 696 -17.45 40.14 39.20
CA THR A 696 -18.84 39.78 38.94
C THR A 696 -19.79 40.88 39.42
N ALA A 697 -20.61 41.43 38.52
CA ALA A 697 -21.78 42.23 38.89
C ALA A 697 -23.01 41.31 38.94
N THR A 698 -23.33 40.85 40.15
CA THR A 698 -24.62 40.24 40.49
C THR A 698 -25.70 41.30 40.38
N THR A 699 -26.64 41.17 39.44
CA THR A 699 -27.91 41.91 39.48
C THR A 699 -29.04 40.93 39.71
N THR A 700 -29.43 40.84 40.97
CA THR A 700 -30.70 40.33 41.46
C THR A 700 -31.84 41.15 40.84
N THR A 701 -32.76 40.50 40.12
CA THR A 701 -34.11 41.04 39.90
C THR A 701 -35.11 40.08 40.51
N ALA A 702 -35.61 40.48 41.68
CA ALA A 702 -36.83 39.95 42.25
C ALA A 702 -38.02 40.38 41.38
N THR A 703 -38.87 39.43 41.01
CA THR A 703 -40.22 39.74 40.54
C THR A 703 -41.20 38.95 41.39
N THR A 704 -41.85 39.69 42.29
CA THR A 704 -42.96 39.26 43.12
C THR A 704 -44.19 38.95 42.24
N THR A 705 -44.82 37.83 42.59
CA THR A 705 -46.13 37.32 42.20
C THR A 705 -47.24 38.36 42.08
N THR A 706 -48.07 38.26 41.03
CA THR A 706 -49.51 38.59 41.10
C THR A 706 -50.32 37.56 40.29
N LEU A 707 -51.39 37.08 40.94
CA LEU A 707 -52.48 36.19 40.49
C LEU A 707 -53.03 36.56 39.10
N PHE A 708 -53.26 35.62 38.17
CA PHE A 708 -54.40 34.68 38.05
C PHE A 708 -54.15 33.80 36.82
#